data_AF-A0A1E4SCA5-F1
#
_entry.id   AF-A0A1E4SCA5-F1
#
_cell.length_a   1.000
_cell.length_b   1.000
_cell.length_c   1.000
_cell.angle_alpha   90.00
_cell.angle_beta   90.00
_cell.angle_gamma   90.00
#
_symmetry.space_group_name_H-M   'P 1'
#
loop_
_entity.id
_entity.type
_entity.pdbx_description
1 polymer ?
#
loop_
_entity_poly.entity_id
_entity_poly.type
_entity_poly.pdbx_seq_one_letter_code
_entity_poly.pdbx_strand_id
1 'polypeptide(L)'
;MTTFTTIKIKIRHSLRYIVAAALVSTLLLAFHLIQYDNEAGYVEQITPAYEAPPSSKSGLLILPADSLQFLDEHPEILENLGNPPIVHVETPIPEPLTPEHSLYRDHVLNIYDSIEPINLDKLKCDVLNQQATVQIDKAAALKVSLPRLMEELLKEIDTNPDGYMGQIAPFFEENLRLMVKHNVVDIFWSRLAGSSVWLKDYGVHFVISRIIYTPKAVRNQPVFSVVYAQLYDENWEEITDSHLVVPSNEGSFNVMKFPSFLPIPFFHDVDDPKLRYYGPEDAHVSLVKNKAGYEEPLLVYNSYHRKFTQNPKYDPNSKAGRKQAGTYRSMFVSWPFQLQKGKANTDGEPNKAYDDKLYSKAMELQIANQPRQKKQKNWVPLVSHSEREEHGYDRDLYFVYRWSKFETLKCDISEGTGLCSSDFKLDPKLDPKTTVGPLRGGTQMVNINELIKTQTKVDLASIIPKGREIWAGFPRAHLDDCGCGDRMYRPNLVVLVKDSIEVDRDGNKEIKSFYRITHISSSVSFDIPILSWDIGEPKKLCYISNVLIPNGIATWKAEDLHQDESGYWKVDDQMTLMVSVADFTVHNINIQGLLEQILNFNSPTLVLHADNTEQTDEGRRELGLLDPNRFSDDAYRATMGYNDDNVQCAIEGSKKFCKVYGQTYKKTFKNTASDFEEFMNENSIHMDPFQIDEYLVDLKKMEKGEQ
;
A
#
# COMPACT_ATOMS: atom_id res chain seq x y z
N MET A 1 -56.82 38.55 -60.67
CA MET A 1 -56.98 37.28 -59.92
C MET A 1 -55.69 36.45 -59.85
N THR A 2 -54.52 37.06 -60.06
CA THR A 2 -53.20 36.39 -60.10
C THR A 2 -52.23 36.87 -59.01
N THR A 3 -52.65 37.78 -58.13
CA THR A 3 -51.86 38.31 -57.01
C THR A 3 -52.20 37.66 -55.65
N PHE A 4 -53.38 37.03 -55.52
CA PHE A 4 -53.82 36.39 -54.27
C PHE A 4 -53.30 34.95 -54.09
N THR A 5 -53.00 34.25 -55.18
CA THR A 5 -52.53 32.85 -55.14
C THR A 5 -51.07 32.76 -54.72
N THR A 6 -50.23 33.73 -55.11
CA THR A 6 -48.79 33.77 -54.81
C THR A 6 -48.51 34.09 -53.33
N ILE A 7 -49.37 34.90 -52.69
CA ILE A 7 -49.25 35.24 -51.26
C ILE A 7 -49.66 34.06 -50.36
N LYS A 8 -50.72 33.32 -50.73
CA LYS A 8 -51.12 32.10 -49.99
C LYS A 8 -50.07 30.99 -50.05
N ILE A 9 -49.31 30.88 -51.15
CA ILE A 9 -48.25 29.87 -51.29
C ILE A 9 -47.01 30.27 -50.47
N LYS A 10 -46.61 31.55 -50.47
CA LYS A 10 -45.50 32.05 -49.64
C LYS A 10 -45.77 31.91 -48.14
N ILE A 11 -46.98 32.25 -47.67
CA ILE A 11 -47.34 32.11 -46.24
C ILE A 11 -47.38 30.63 -45.82
N ARG A 12 -47.89 29.72 -46.67
CA ARG A 12 -47.86 28.27 -46.38
C ARG A 12 -46.44 27.70 -46.35
N HIS A 13 -45.54 28.18 -47.21
CA HIS A 13 -44.13 27.76 -47.18
C HIS A 13 -43.43 28.27 -45.91
N SER A 14 -43.56 29.56 -45.57
CA SER A 14 -42.97 30.12 -44.36
C SER A 14 -43.50 29.47 -43.08
N LEU A 15 -44.80 29.17 -43.01
CA LEU A 15 -45.38 28.47 -41.85
C LEU A 15 -44.89 27.02 -41.73
N ARG A 16 -44.67 26.33 -42.85
CA ARG A 16 -44.07 24.99 -42.86
C ARG A 16 -42.61 25.02 -42.38
N TYR A 17 -41.84 26.04 -42.75
CA TYR A 17 -40.47 26.20 -42.25
C TYR A 17 -40.44 26.54 -40.76
N ILE A 18 -41.35 27.36 -40.26
CA ILE A 18 -41.43 27.68 -38.83
C ILE A 18 -41.85 26.45 -38.01
N VAL A 19 -42.82 25.67 -38.48
CA VAL A 19 -43.24 24.43 -37.80
C VAL A 19 -42.15 23.36 -37.87
N ALA A 20 -41.44 23.24 -39.00
CA ALA A 20 -40.31 22.32 -39.12
C ALA A 20 -39.14 22.74 -38.22
N ALA A 21 -38.82 24.03 -38.13
CA ALA A 21 -37.79 24.56 -37.25
C ALA A 21 -38.16 24.34 -35.77
N ALA A 22 -39.43 24.56 -35.40
CA ALA A 22 -39.90 24.31 -34.04
C ALA A 22 -39.81 22.82 -33.69
N LEU A 23 -40.21 21.92 -34.61
CA LEU A 23 -40.10 20.47 -34.44
C LEU A 23 -38.65 20.01 -34.28
N VAL A 24 -37.74 20.53 -35.11
CA VAL A 24 -36.31 20.25 -35.02
C VAL A 24 -35.73 20.78 -33.70
N SER A 25 -36.08 21.98 -33.27
CA SER A 25 -35.67 22.50 -31.96
C SER A 25 -36.21 21.66 -30.81
N THR A 26 -37.47 21.20 -30.84
CA THR A 26 -38.00 20.30 -29.79
C THR A 26 -37.36 18.91 -29.83
N LEU A 27 -37.00 18.39 -31.01
CA LEU A 27 -36.27 17.13 -31.13
C LEU A 27 -34.84 17.26 -30.63
N LEU A 28 -34.17 18.37 -30.91
CA LEU A 28 -32.84 18.69 -30.37
C LEU A 28 -32.89 18.89 -28.85
N LEU A 29 -33.94 19.56 -28.33
CA LEU A 29 -34.12 19.71 -26.88
C LEU A 29 -34.41 18.36 -26.20
N ALA A 30 -35.23 17.50 -26.82
CA ALA A 30 -35.50 16.16 -26.31
C ALA A 30 -34.26 15.27 -26.39
N PHE A 31 -33.46 15.39 -27.46
CA PHE A 31 -32.19 14.67 -27.60
C PHE A 31 -31.16 15.15 -26.58
N HIS A 32 -31.09 16.46 -26.32
CA HIS A 32 -30.26 17.02 -25.24
C HIS A 32 -30.76 16.61 -23.85
N LEU A 33 -32.06 16.52 -23.60
CA LEU A 33 -32.58 16.04 -22.32
C LEU A 33 -32.32 14.54 -22.11
N ILE A 34 -32.41 13.73 -23.17
CA ILE A 34 -32.07 12.29 -23.14
C ILE A 34 -30.56 12.08 -23.00
N GLN A 35 -29.73 12.93 -23.62
CA GLN A 35 -28.28 12.93 -23.40
C GLN A 35 -27.92 13.41 -22.00
N TYR A 36 -28.59 14.42 -21.44
CA TYR A 36 -28.36 14.90 -20.09
C TYR A 36 -28.69 13.85 -19.02
N ASP A 37 -29.78 13.08 -19.19
CA ASP A 37 -30.10 11.94 -18.31
C ASP A 37 -29.05 10.80 -18.42
N ASN A 38 -28.51 10.55 -19.61
CA ASN A 38 -27.43 9.57 -19.81
C ASN A 38 -26.06 10.09 -19.32
N GLU A 39 -25.78 11.40 -19.43
CA GLU A 39 -24.59 12.07 -18.91
C GLU A 39 -24.61 12.13 -17.39
N ALA A 40 -25.76 12.40 -16.75
CA ALA A 40 -25.91 12.30 -15.30
C ALA A 40 -25.58 10.88 -14.81
N GLY A 41 -26.06 9.84 -15.50
CA GLY A 41 -25.76 8.44 -15.15
C GLY A 41 -24.30 8.01 -15.36
N TYR A 42 -23.54 8.67 -16.24
CA TYR A 42 -22.12 8.35 -16.50
C TYR A 42 -21.15 9.25 -15.71
N VAL A 43 -21.51 10.50 -15.44
CA VAL A 43 -20.73 11.43 -14.62
C VAL A 43 -20.94 11.16 -13.13
N GLU A 44 -22.13 10.74 -12.67
CA GLU A 44 -22.29 10.22 -11.30
C GLU A 44 -21.44 8.98 -11.02
N GLN A 45 -21.09 8.20 -12.07
CA GLN A 45 -20.20 7.05 -11.94
C GLN A 45 -18.71 7.41 -11.83
N ILE A 46 -18.29 8.61 -12.26
CA ILE A 46 -16.87 9.02 -12.32
C ILE A 46 -16.56 10.14 -11.32
N THR A 47 -17.55 10.95 -10.97
CA THR A 47 -17.52 11.90 -9.86
C THR A 47 -18.89 11.84 -9.17
N PRO A 48 -19.08 11.00 -8.14
CA PRO A 48 -20.27 11.16 -7.32
C PRO A 48 -20.19 12.55 -6.69
N ALA A 49 -21.27 13.33 -6.80
CA ALA A 49 -21.49 14.43 -5.87
C ALA A 49 -21.26 13.86 -4.46
N TYR A 50 -20.26 14.40 -3.77
CA TYR A 50 -19.95 13.99 -2.41
C TYR A 50 -21.06 14.50 -1.50
N GLU A 51 -22.08 13.68 -1.28
CA GLU A 51 -22.78 13.69 -0.01
C GLU A 51 -21.92 12.88 0.95
N ALA A 52 -21.22 13.58 1.85
CA ALA A 52 -20.64 12.92 3.01
C ALA A 52 -21.79 12.16 3.70
N PRO A 53 -21.69 10.84 3.92
CA PRO A 53 -22.53 10.27 4.97
C PRO A 53 -22.21 11.07 6.23
N PRO A 54 -23.20 11.59 6.96
CA PRO A 54 -22.94 12.16 8.26
C PRO A 54 -22.27 11.07 9.09
N SER A 55 -20.97 11.24 9.36
CA SER A 55 -20.28 10.40 10.33
C SER A 55 -21.06 10.50 11.63
N SER A 56 -21.70 9.41 12.02
CA SER A 56 -22.45 9.32 13.28
C SER A 56 -21.52 9.27 14.49
N LYS A 57 -20.20 9.22 14.25
CA LYS A 57 -19.11 8.97 15.20
C LYS A 57 -18.11 10.13 15.17
N SER A 58 -18.50 11.28 15.73
CA SER A 58 -17.65 12.48 15.88
C SER A 58 -17.39 12.84 17.35
N GLY A 59 -16.21 13.36 17.67
CA GLY A 59 -15.88 13.84 19.03
C GLY A 59 -15.49 12.73 20.02
N LEU A 60 -14.98 11.60 19.52
CA LEU A 60 -14.75 10.38 20.29
C LEU A 60 -13.35 10.35 20.92
N LEU A 61 -13.25 10.02 22.21
CA LEU A 61 -12.00 9.59 22.83
C LEU A 61 -11.92 8.06 22.82
N ILE A 62 -10.94 7.53 22.09
CA ILE A 62 -10.69 6.10 21.94
C ILE A 62 -9.49 5.73 22.82
N LEU A 63 -9.72 4.78 23.72
CA LEU A 63 -8.76 4.30 24.72
C LEU A 63 -8.35 2.86 24.38
N PRO A 64 -7.20 2.40 24.88
CA PRO A 64 -6.89 0.97 24.88
C PRO A 64 -7.96 0.16 25.64
N ALA A 65 -8.03 -1.14 25.35
CA ALA A 65 -8.81 -2.11 26.11
C ALA A 65 -8.47 -2.05 27.62
N ASP A 66 -9.43 -2.39 28.49
CA ASP A 66 -9.39 -2.20 29.96
C ASP A 66 -9.42 -0.73 30.43
N SER A 67 -10.24 0.08 29.75
CA SER A 67 -10.20 1.54 29.81
C SER A 67 -10.62 2.17 31.15
N LEU A 68 -11.37 1.47 32.01
CA LEU A 68 -11.80 2.01 33.32
C LEU A 68 -10.64 2.08 34.31
N GLN A 69 -9.86 1.00 34.41
CA GLN A 69 -8.66 0.97 35.26
C GLN A 69 -7.58 1.91 34.70
N PHE A 70 -7.45 1.98 33.37
CA PHE A 70 -6.52 2.87 32.70
C PHE A 70 -6.76 4.36 33.02
N LEU A 71 -8.02 4.82 32.97
CA LEU A 71 -8.35 6.22 33.30
C LEU A 71 -8.19 6.54 34.79
N ASP A 72 -8.45 5.57 35.67
CA ASP A 72 -8.20 5.71 37.10
C ASP A 72 -6.69 5.84 37.42
N GLU A 73 -5.85 5.16 36.64
CA GLU A 73 -4.38 5.23 36.74
C GLU A 73 -3.79 6.49 36.07
N HIS A 74 -4.50 7.09 35.11
CA HIS A 74 -4.06 8.24 34.30
C HIS A 74 -5.09 9.41 34.22
N PRO A 75 -5.53 10.00 35.35
CA PRO A 75 -6.54 11.05 35.37
C PRO A 75 -6.12 12.34 34.61
N GLU A 76 -4.82 12.58 34.48
CA GLU A 76 -4.25 13.74 33.76
C GLU A 76 -4.65 13.81 32.27
N ILE A 77 -5.04 12.68 31.67
CA ILE A 77 -5.44 12.60 30.27
C ILE A 77 -6.79 13.32 30.04
N LEU A 78 -7.72 13.18 30.99
CA LEU A 78 -9.06 13.79 30.90
C LEU A 78 -9.03 15.30 31.21
N GLU A 79 -8.18 15.72 32.15
CA GLU A 79 -8.03 17.13 32.52
C GLU A 79 -7.57 18.00 31.33
N ASN A 80 -6.75 17.45 30.44
CA ASN A 80 -6.24 18.15 29.25
C ASN A 80 -7.25 18.19 28.07
N LEU A 81 -8.27 17.34 28.07
CA LEU A 81 -9.22 17.19 26.95
C LEU A 81 -10.60 17.83 27.22
N GLY A 82 -10.86 18.33 28.43
CA GLY A 82 -12.11 19.03 28.74
C GLY A 82 -13.34 18.13 28.82
N ASN A 83 -13.19 16.87 29.26
CA ASN A 83 -14.26 15.86 29.40
C ASN A 83 -15.04 15.54 28.10
N PRO A 84 -14.40 14.99 27.06
CA PRO A 84 -15.09 14.51 25.87
C PRO A 84 -15.98 13.29 26.16
N PRO A 85 -17.01 13.01 25.34
CA PRO A 85 -17.76 11.76 25.46
C PRO A 85 -16.83 10.56 25.24
N ILE A 86 -16.64 9.78 26.31
CA ILE A 86 -15.88 8.54 26.28
C ILE A 86 -16.77 7.50 25.62
N VAL A 87 -16.30 6.92 24.52
CA VAL A 87 -16.95 5.76 23.92
C VAL A 87 -16.00 4.60 24.06
N HIS A 88 -16.40 3.66 24.89
CA HIS A 88 -15.90 2.30 24.75
C HIS A 88 -16.38 1.82 23.40
N VAL A 89 -15.44 1.59 22.48
CA VAL A 89 -15.71 0.61 21.43
C VAL A 89 -15.75 -0.70 22.19
N GLU A 90 -16.90 -1.04 22.77
CA GLU A 90 -17.14 -2.41 23.22
C GLU A 90 -16.74 -3.27 22.03
N THR A 91 -15.77 -4.18 22.20
CA THR A 91 -15.59 -5.27 21.25
C THR A 91 -16.91 -6.01 21.27
N PRO A 92 -17.81 -5.82 20.29
CA PRO A 92 -18.98 -6.65 20.28
C PRO A 92 -18.40 -8.04 20.04
N ILE A 93 -18.74 -9.02 20.88
CA ILE A 93 -18.80 -10.38 20.36
C ILE A 93 -19.82 -10.26 19.24
N PRO A 94 -19.44 -10.36 17.96
CA PRO A 94 -20.42 -10.12 16.92
C PRO A 94 -21.46 -11.23 17.05
N GLU A 95 -22.72 -10.87 17.33
CA GLU A 95 -23.76 -11.60 16.63
C GLU A 95 -23.47 -11.39 15.14
N PRO A 96 -23.53 -12.44 14.30
CA PRO A 96 -23.26 -12.31 12.89
C PRO A 96 -24.32 -11.40 12.28
N LEU A 97 -24.06 -10.10 12.32
CA LEU A 97 -24.63 -9.13 11.41
C LEU A 97 -24.03 -9.51 10.07
N THR A 98 -24.71 -10.44 9.38
CA THR A 98 -24.56 -10.63 7.94
C THR A 98 -24.66 -9.24 7.31
N PRO A 99 -23.54 -8.63 6.86
CA PRO A 99 -23.64 -7.43 6.07
C PRO A 99 -24.47 -7.82 4.86
N GLU A 100 -25.43 -6.98 4.45
CA GLU A 100 -26.19 -7.18 3.21
C GLU A 100 -25.25 -7.69 2.11
N HIS A 101 -25.42 -8.96 1.77
CA HIS A 101 -24.58 -9.80 0.92
C HIS A 101 -23.57 -9.03 0.05
N SER A 102 -22.34 -8.89 0.55
CA SER A 102 -21.21 -8.94 -0.37
C SER A 102 -21.21 -10.37 -0.94
N LEU A 103 -21.74 -10.52 -2.16
CA LEU A 103 -21.80 -11.82 -2.83
C LEU A 103 -20.37 -12.27 -3.10
N TYR A 104 -19.82 -13.10 -2.21
CA TYR A 104 -18.56 -13.79 -2.41
C TYR A 104 -18.62 -14.64 -3.67
N ARG A 105 -17.53 -14.64 -4.41
CA ARG A 105 -17.38 -15.40 -5.67
C ARG A 105 -16.06 -16.13 -5.67
N ASP A 106 -16.09 -17.32 -6.24
CA ASP A 106 -14.89 -18.13 -6.41
C ASP A 106 -13.89 -17.41 -7.33
N HIS A 107 -12.65 -17.34 -6.89
CA HIS A 107 -11.53 -16.77 -7.61
C HIS A 107 -10.37 -17.76 -7.62
N VAL A 108 -9.90 -18.11 -8.82
CA VAL A 108 -8.86 -19.12 -9.01
C VAL A 108 -7.49 -18.48 -9.06
N LEU A 109 -6.58 -18.97 -8.24
CA LEU A 109 -5.17 -18.63 -8.22
C LEU A 109 -4.36 -19.76 -8.87
N ASN A 110 -3.51 -19.41 -9.85
CA ASN A 110 -2.51 -20.35 -10.37
C ASN A 110 -1.23 -20.20 -9.56
N ILE A 111 -0.89 -21.24 -8.79
CA ILE A 111 0.21 -21.29 -7.82
C ILE A 111 1.30 -22.20 -8.34
N TYR A 112 2.56 -21.79 -8.19
CA TYR A 112 3.73 -22.58 -8.49
C TYR A 112 4.43 -22.96 -7.19
N ASP A 113 4.56 -24.27 -6.92
CA ASP A 113 5.30 -24.79 -5.76
C ASP A 113 6.80 -24.94 -6.06
N SER A 114 7.60 -25.14 -5.00
CA SER A 114 9.06 -25.27 -5.09
C SER A 114 9.56 -26.72 -5.01
N ILE A 115 8.70 -27.75 -5.11
CA ILE A 115 9.05 -29.11 -4.68
C ILE A 115 9.89 -29.83 -5.73
N GLU A 116 9.44 -29.84 -6.97
CA GLU A 116 10.15 -30.55 -8.04
C GLU A 116 11.19 -29.62 -8.72
N PRO A 117 12.49 -29.96 -8.72
CA PRO A 117 13.47 -29.15 -9.45
C PRO A 117 13.31 -29.31 -10.95
N ILE A 118 13.05 -28.21 -11.64
CA ILE A 118 13.00 -28.14 -13.10
C ILE A 118 14.27 -27.51 -13.69
N ASN A 119 15.19 -27.02 -12.84
CA ASN A 119 16.47 -26.42 -13.24
C ASN A 119 16.29 -25.24 -14.21
N LEU A 120 15.33 -24.36 -13.89
CA LEU A 120 14.93 -23.18 -14.66
C LEU A 120 14.40 -23.48 -16.07
N ASP A 121 14.05 -24.74 -16.37
CA ASP A 121 13.43 -25.13 -17.64
C ASP A 121 11.97 -24.66 -17.71
N LYS A 122 11.76 -23.51 -18.36
CA LYS A 122 10.44 -22.88 -18.51
C LYS A 122 9.40 -23.76 -19.20
N LEU A 123 9.80 -24.80 -19.94
CA LEU A 123 8.87 -25.73 -20.57
C LEU A 123 8.23 -26.69 -19.56
N LYS A 124 8.81 -26.82 -18.36
CA LYS A 124 8.34 -27.71 -17.29
C LYS A 124 7.57 -27.00 -16.19
N CYS A 125 7.25 -25.71 -16.36
CA CYS A 125 6.52 -24.95 -15.33
C CYS A 125 5.15 -25.53 -14.96
N ASP A 126 4.52 -26.29 -15.87
CA ASP A 126 3.23 -26.92 -15.59
C ASP A 126 3.34 -28.05 -14.55
N VAL A 127 4.54 -28.61 -14.33
CA VAL A 127 4.81 -29.61 -13.30
C VAL A 127 4.68 -29.02 -11.88
N LEU A 128 5.07 -27.75 -11.73
CA LEU A 128 4.99 -27.02 -10.46
C LEU A 128 3.63 -26.36 -10.24
N ASN A 129 2.76 -26.38 -11.24
CA ASN A 129 1.54 -25.59 -11.24
C ASN A 129 0.38 -26.35 -10.59
N GLN A 130 -0.22 -25.73 -9.59
CA GLN A 130 -1.48 -26.13 -8.99
C GLN A 130 -2.48 -24.97 -9.01
N GLN A 131 -3.77 -25.29 -8.86
CA GLN A 131 -4.81 -24.28 -8.71
C GLN A 131 -5.32 -24.27 -7.27
N ALA A 132 -5.53 -23.08 -6.75
CA ALA A 132 -6.19 -22.84 -5.48
C ALA A 132 -7.41 -21.97 -5.73
N THR A 133 -8.53 -22.28 -5.07
CA THR A 133 -9.75 -21.49 -5.19
C THR A 133 -10.00 -20.81 -3.85
N VAL A 134 -10.12 -19.49 -3.87
CA VAL A 134 -10.50 -18.66 -2.73
C VAL A 134 -11.80 -17.94 -3.06
N GLN A 135 -12.49 -17.41 -2.06
CA GLN A 135 -13.66 -16.58 -2.27
C GLN A 135 -13.31 -15.11 -2.09
N ILE A 136 -13.76 -14.25 -3.01
CA ILE A 136 -13.54 -12.81 -2.92
C ILE A 136 -14.85 -12.05 -3.01
N ASP A 137 -14.92 -10.92 -2.32
CA ASP A 137 -16.01 -9.97 -2.51
C ASP A 137 -15.67 -8.90 -3.55
N LYS A 138 -16.59 -7.94 -3.72
CA LYS A 138 -16.36 -6.81 -4.62
C LYS A 138 -15.50 -5.77 -3.89
N ALA A 139 -14.37 -5.40 -4.49
CA ALA A 139 -13.53 -4.35 -3.95
C ALA A 139 -14.29 -3.02 -3.73
N ALA A 140 -14.20 -2.47 -2.52
CA ALA A 140 -14.87 -1.23 -2.13
C ALA A 140 -13.87 -0.07 -2.03
N ALA A 141 -14.21 1.08 -2.61
CA ALA A 141 -13.36 2.26 -2.59
C ALA A 141 -13.48 3.01 -1.26
N LEU A 142 -12.34 3.35 -0.65
CA LEU A 142 -12.28 4.24 0.50
C LEU A 142 -12.38 5.69 0.00
N LYS A 143 -13.55 6.30 0.10
CA LYS A 143 -13.80 7.66 -0.42
C LYS A 143 -13.22 8.72 0.54
N VAL A 144 -12.51 9.70 0.00
CA VAL A 144 -12.01 10.88 0.73
C VAL A 144 -12.23 12.12 -0.12
N SER A 145 -12.76 13.19 0.48
CA SER A 145 -12.90 14.51 -0.18
C SER A 145 -11.61 15.32 0.00
N LEU A 146 -10.79 15.40 -1.05
CA LEU A 146 -9.58 16.24 -1.03
C LEU A 146 -9.91 17.73 -0.84
N PRO A 147 -10.95 18.32 -1.47
CA PRO A 147 -11.31 19.71 -1.21
C PRO A 147 -11.56 20.00 0.27
N ARG A 148 -12.37 19.16 0.94
CA ARG A 148 -12.65 19.29 2.38
C ARG A 148 -11.37 19.14 3.21
N LEU A 149 -10.55 18.14 2.90
CA LEU A 149 -9.29 17.87 3.60
C LEU A 149 -8.33 19.08 3.48
N MET A 150 -8.24 19.68 2.29
CA MET A 150 -7.44 20.88 2.04
C MET A 150 -8.00 22.13 2.74
N GLU A 151 -9.32 22.28 2.86
CA GLU A 151 -9.93 23.34 3.66
C GLU A 151 -9.58 23.21 5.15
N GLU A 152 -9.63 22.00 5.69
CA GLU A 152 -9.23 21.70 7.07
C GLU A 152 -7.73 21.97 7.27
N LEU A 153 -6.88 21.62 6.31
CA LEU A 153 -5.46 21.94 6.31
C LEU A 153 -5.19 23.45 6.33
N LEU A 154 -5.92 24.25 5.55
CA LEU A 154 -5.77 25.71 5.57
C LEU A 154 -6.12 26.28 6.95
N LYS A 155 -7.19 25.78 7.59
CA LYS A 155 -7.55 26.19 8.96
C LYS A 155 -6.46 25.80 9.96
N GLU A 156 -5.85 24.63 9.81
CA GLU A 156 -4.72 24.21 10.66
C GLU A 156 -3.53 25.15 10.49
N ILE A 157 -3.14 25.50 9.26
CA ILE A 157 -2.03 26.42 8.98
C ILE A 157 -2.33 27.82 9.54
N ASP A 158 -3.56 28.31 9.39
CA ASP A 158 -3.98 29.62 9.90
C ASP A 158 -3.93 29.71 11.44
N THR A 159 -4.22 28.59 12.13
CA THR A 159 -4.27 28.54 13.60
C THR A 159 -2.95 28.12 14.22
N ASN A 160 -2.13 27.34 13.51
CA ASN A 160 -0.83 26.84 13.94
C ASN A 160 0.20 26.91 12.79
N PRO A 161 0.64 28.13 12.40
CA PRO A 161 1.57 28.31 11.28
C PRO A 161 2.95 27.70 11.55
N ASP A 162 3.27 27.44 12.81
CA ASP A 162 4.51 26.82 13.29
C ASP A 162 4.44 25.28 13.36
N GLY A 163 3.26 24.71 13.07
CA GLY A 163 2.98 23.27 13.07
C GLY A 163 3.68 22.52 11.93
N TYR A 164 3.48 21.20 11.89
CA TYR A 164 4.16 20.33 10.91
C TYR A 164 3.89 20.76 9.46
N MET A 165 2.63 20.96 9.10
CA MET A 165 2.28 21.39 7.74
C MET A 165 2.63 22.85 7.47
N GLY A 166 2.62 23.71 8.49
CA GLY A 166 3.07 25.10 8.40
C GLY A 166 4.54 25.23 7.96
N GLN A 167 5.40 24.30 8.37
CA GLN A 167 6.81 24.27 7.95
C GLN A 167 7.02 24.08 6.44
N ILE A 168 6.07 23.43 5.76
CA ILE A 168 6.11 23.18 4.31
C ILE A 168 5.06 23.99 3.53
N ALA A 169 4.24 24.78 4.23
CA ALA A 169 3.24 25.66 3.64
C ALA A 169 3.78 26.59 2.53
N PRO A 170 5.03 27.12 2.60
CA PRO A 170 5.58 27.95 1.52
C PRO A 170 5.59 27.30 0.13
N PHE A 171 5.53 25.97 0.03
CA PHE A 171 5.42 25.29 -1.27
C PHE A 171 4.06 25.44 -1.94
N PHE A 172 2.97 25.63 -1.17
CA PHE A 172 1.61 25.43 -1.70
C PHE A 172 0.55 26.40 -1.17
N GLU A 173 0.75 27.08 -0.04
CA GLU A 173 -0.32 27.78 0.67
C GLU A 173 -1.05 28.83 -0.19
N GLU A 174 -0.29 29.72 -0.86
CA GLU A 174 -0.86 30.76 -1.72
C GLU A 174 -1.75 30.15 -2.81
N ASN A 175 -1.24 29.11 -3.48
CA ASN A 175 -1.98 28.43 -4.53
C ASN A 175 -3.15 27.61 -3.97
N LEU A 176 -3.01 27.02 -2.79
CA LEU A 176 -4.04 26.21 -2.16
C LEU A 176 -5.27 27.04 -1.82
N ARG A 177 -5.10 28.27 -1.33
CA ARG A 177 -6.22 29.20 -1.09
C ARG A 177 -7.01 29.47 -2.37
N LEU A 178 -6.33 29.65 -3.50
CA LEU A 178 -6.98 29.79 -4.81
C LEU A 178 -7.67 28.48 -5.24
N MET A 179 -7.00 27.33 -5.06
CA MET A 179 -7.55 26.03 -5.44
C MET A 179 -8.85 25.70 -4.69
N VAL A 180 -8.89 25.99 -3.39
CA VAL A 180 -10.09 25.82 -2.55
C VAL A 180 -11.19 26.79 -2.99
N LYS A 181 -10.87 28.08 -3.14
CA LYS A 181 -11.83 29.12 -3.57
C LYS A 181 -12.49 28.80 -4.91
N HIS A 182 -11.76 28.17 -5.84
CA HIS A 182 -12.24 27.84 -7.17
C HIS A 182 -12.63 26.36 -7.35
N ASN A 183 -12.60 25.55 -6.27
CA ASN A 183 -12.93 24.12 -6.27
C ASN A 183 -12.15 23.31 -7.32
N VAL A 184 -10.82 23.50 -7.38
CA VAL A 184 -9.91 22.82 -8.32
C VAL A 184 -8.80 22.03 -7.62
N VAL A 185 -8.99 21.69 -6.34
CA VAL A 185 -8.00 20.97 -5.52
C VAL A 185 -7.59 19.63 -6.15
N ASP A 186 -8.55 18.85 -6.64
CA ASP A 186 -8.33 17.50 -7.19
C ASP A 186 -7.45 17.45 -8.44
N ILE A 187 -7.20 18.61 -9.07
CA ILE A 187 -6.28 18.73 -10.21
C ILE A 187 -4.82 18.72 -9.74
N PHE A 188 -4.53 19.31 -8.58
CA PHE A 188 -3.16 19.56 -8.10
C PHE A 188 -2.76 18.65 -6.93
N TRP A 189 -3.73 18.09 -6.24
CA TRP A 189 -3.54 17.18 -5.13
C TRP A 189 -4.05 15.79 -5.49
N SER A 190 -3.39 14.76 -4.99
CA SER A 190 -3.84 13.38 -5.18
C SER A 190 -3.59 12.53 -3.94
N ARG A 191 -4.52 11.62 -3.66
CA ARG A 191 -4.39 10.58 -2.65
C ARG A 191 -3.99 9.28 -3.31
N LEU A 192 -2.97 8.61 -2.78
CA LEU A 192 -2.38 7.39 -3.34
C LEU A 192 -2.04 6.41 -2.23
N ALA A 193 -1.79 5.14 -2.61
CA ALA A 193 -1.11 4.15 -1.77
C ALA A 193 -1.67 4.02 -0.35
N GLY A 194 -2.91 3.51 -0.24
CA GLY A 194 -3.54 3.29 1.06
C GLY A 194 -3.14 1.95 1.67
N SER A 195 -2.62 1.96 2.90
CA SER A 195 -2.21 0.77 3.66
C SER A 195 -2.86 0.82 5.04
N SER A 196 -3.15 -0.33 5.64
CA SER A 196 -3.89 -0.41 6.91
C SER A 196 -3.37 -1.53 7.80
N VAL A 197 -3.58 -1.37 9.11
CA VAL A 197 -3.46 -2.42 10.13
C VAL A 197 -4.61 -2.30 11.12
N TRP A 198 -5.02 -3.42 11.71
CA TRP A 198 -6.00 -3.46 12.80
C TRP A 198 -5.34 -3.25 14.16
N LEU A 199 -5.71 -2.17 14.83
CA LEU A 199 -5.27 -1.88 16.19
C LEU A 199 -6.26 -2.55 17.16
N LYS A 200 -5.99 -3.82 17.50
CA LYS A 200 -6.91 -4.67 18.27
C LYS A 200 -7.34 -4.04 19.60
N ASP A 201 -6.41 -3.40 20.30
CA ASP A 201 -6.66 -2.80 21.63
C ASP A 201 -7.60 -1.60 21.54
N TYR A 202 -7.84 -1.07 20.35
CA TYR A 202 -8.66 0.12 20.11
C TYR A 202 -9.90 -0.20 19.26
N GLY A 203 -10.02 -1.40 18.69
CA GLY A 203 -11.14 -1.79 17.84
C GLY A 203 -11.24 -0.98 16.54
N VAL A 204 -10.11 -0.54 15.96
CA VAL A 204 -10.10 0.31 14.76
C VAL A 204 -9.04 -0.12 13.74
N HIS A 205 -9.34 0.11 12.47
CA HIS A 205 -8.36 0.13 11.39
C HIS A 205 -7.61 1.47 11.38
N PHE A 206 -6.29 1.41 11.57
CA PHE A 206 -5.41 2.55 11.31
C PHE A 206 -5.04 2.53 9.83
N VAL A 207 -5.52 3.52 9.07
CA VAL A 207 -5.32 3.61 7.62
C VAL A 207 -4.41 4.79 7.32
N ILE A 208 -3.33 4.54 6.61
CA ILE A 208 -2.47 5.59 6.05
C ILE A 208 -2.71 5.74 4.56
N SER A 209 -2.53 6.95 4.03
CA SER A 209 -2.51 7.25 2.60
C SER A 209 -1.43 8.28 2.32
N ARG A 210 -0.86 8.23 1.11
CA ARG A 210 0.07 9.26 0.62
C ARG A 210 -0.73 10.39 -0.02
N ILE A 211 -0.55 11.61 0.46
CA ILE A 211 -1.07 12.82 -0.18
C ILE A 211 0.09 13.51 -0.90
N ILE A 212 -0.08 13.79 -2.18
CA ILE A 212 0.94 14.45 -3.00
C ILE A 212 0.46 15.79 -3.51
N TYR A 213 1.39 16.73 -3.66
CA TYR A 213 1.15 18.03 -4.31
C TYR A 213 1.96 18.15 -5.60
N THR A 214 1.25 18.45 -6.68
CA THR A 214 1.78 18.62 -8.03
C THR A 214 1.34 19.99 -8.59
N PRO A 215 2.15 21.05 -8.51
CA PRO A 215 1.75 22.37 -9.01
C PRO A 215 1.53 22.40 -10.53
N LYS A 216 2.06 21.41 -11.26
CA LYS A 216 1.89 21.26 -12.73
C LYS A 216 0.73 20.34 -13.13
N ALA A 217 -0.08 19.88 -12.18
CA ALA A 217 -1.11 18.86 -12.38
C ALA A 217 -0.61 17.54 -13.02
N VAL A 218 0.69 17.25 -12.91
CA VAL A 218 1.29 16.01 -13.41
C VAL A 218 1.59 15.08 -12.25
N ARG A 219 0.73 14.06 -12.04
CA ARG A 219 0.78 13.12 -10.90
C ARG A 219 2.13 12.48 -10.63
N ASN A 220 2.94 12.23 -11.67
CA ASN A 220 4.25 11.60 -11.54
C ASN A 220 5.42 12.59 -11.28
N GLN A 221 5.13 13.88 -11.13
CA GLN A 221 6.12 14.92 -10.80
C GLN A 221 5.73 15.72 -9.53
N PRO A 222 5.49 15.06 -8.37
CA PRO A 222 5.18 15.77 -7.15
C PRO A 222 6.38 16.57 -6.61
N VAL A 223 6.08 17.73 -6.02
CA VAL A 223 7.07 18.51 -5.26
C VAL A 223 7.38 17.78 -3.96
N PHE A 224 6.33 17.44 -3.21
CA PHE A 224 6.44 16.68 -1.97
C PHE A 224 5.28 15.69 -1.84
N SER A 225 5.45 14.79 -0.88
CA SER A 225 4.41 13.91 -0.39
C SER A 225 4.44 13.79 1.12
N VAL A 226 3.26 13.74 1.72
CA VAL A 226 3.04 13.58 3.15
C VAL A 226 2.16 12.37 3.41
N VAL A 227 2.18 11.86 4.65
CA VAL A 227 1.34 10.73 5.06
C VAL A 227 0.14 11.27 5.82
N TYR A 228 -1.05 10.90 5.37
CA TYR A 228 -2.31 11.20 6.01
C TYR A 228 -2.85 9.94 6.68
N ALA A 229 -3.25 10.04 7.94
CA ALA A 229 -3.78 8.94 8.72
C ALA A 229 -5.24 9.17 9.07
N GLN A 230 -6.01 8.08 9.00
CA GLN A 230 -7.45 8.03 9.26
C GLN A 230 -7.74 6.80 10.11
N LEU A 231 -8.83 6.85 10.87
CA LEU A 231 -9.35 5.69 11.60
C LEU A 231 -10.64 5.23 10.94
N TYR A 232 -10.81 3.92 10.85
CA TYR A 232 -12.06 3.30 10.41
C TYR A 232 -12.47 2.25 11.43
N ASP A 233 -13.77 2.05 11.62
CA ASP A 233 -14.26 0.93 12.42
C ASP A 233 -14.19 -0.40 11.65
N GLU A 234 -14.66 -1.49 12.27
CA GLU A 234 -14.68 -2.83 11.68
C GLU A 234 -15.51 -2.94 10.39
N ASN A 235 -16.45 -2.01 10.17
CA ASN A 235 -17.32 -1.96 8.99
C ASN A 235 -16.76 -1.04 7.90
N TRP A 236 -15.53 -0.56 8.07
CA TRP A 236 -14.88 0.39 7.17
C TRP A 236 -15.63 1.73 7.05
N GLU A 237 -16.31 2.14 8.13
CA GLU A 237 -16.82 3.51 8.26
C GLU A 237 -15.76 4.41 8.89
N GLU A 238 -15.49 5.56 8.28
CA GLU A 238 -14.48 6.49 8.77
C GLU A 238 -14.93 7.15 10.09
N ILE A 239 -14.04 7.11 11.09
CA ILE A 239 -14.20 7.80 12.36
C ILE A 239 -13.50 9.15 12.26
N THR A 240 -14.25 10.24 12.41
CA THR A 240 -13.76 11.61 12.21
C THR A 240 -13.81 12.42 13.50
N ASP A 241 -12.93 13.41 13.65
CA ASP A 241 -12.84 14.24 14.86
C ASP A 241 -12.69 13.39 16.14
N SER A 242 -11.81 12.39 16.06
CA SER A 242 -11.53 11.44 17.15
C SER A 242 -10.15 11.65 17.72
N HIS A 243 -9.97 11.25 18.98
CA HIS A 243 -8.71 11.31 19.71
C HIS A 243 -8.34 9.89 20.16
N LEU A 244 -7.14 9.44 19.81
CA LEU A 244 -6.61 8.14 20.21
C LEU A 244 -5.55 8.35 21.29
N VAL A 245 -5.67 7.64 22.41
CA VAL A 245 -4.66 7.67 23.49
C VAL A 245 -3.65 6.55 23.26
N VAL A 246 -2.43 6.89 22.90
CA VAL A 246 -1.41 5.95 22.43
C VAL A 246 -0.19 5.92 23.36
N PRO A 247 0.50 4.77 23.51
CA PRO A 247 1.73 4.69 24.29
C PRO A 247 2.84 5.53 23.64
N SER A 248 3.67 6.17 24.46
CA SER A 248 4.81 6.97 24.02
C SER A 248 6.14 6.30 24.39
N ASN A 249 7.21 6.71 23.71
CA ASN A 249 8.58 6.31 24.03
C ASN A 249 9.14 6.95 25.32
N GLU A 250 8.38 7.81 26.00
CA GLU A 250 8.74 8.40 27.31
C GLU A 250 8.15 7.61 28.49
N GLY A 251 7.47 6.48 28.22
CA GLY A 251 6.77 5.71 29.26
C GLY A 251 5.47 6.37 29.72
N SER A 252 4.95 7.33 28.95
CA SER A 252 3.68 8.04 29.14
C SER A 252 2.73 7.74 27.98
N PHE A 253 1.53 8.32 28.02
CA PHE A 253 0.57 8.28 26.91
C PHE A 253 0.44 9.64 26.24
N ASN A 254 0.23 9.62 24.92
CA ASN A 254 -0.02 10.79 24.10
C ASN A 254 -1.41 10.73 23.48
N VAL A 255 -2.02 11.89 23.25
CA VAL A 255 -3.30 11.98 22.54
C VAL A 255 -3.06 12.38 21.09
N MET A 256 -3.46 11.54 20.15
CA MET A 256 -3.37 11.79 18.72
C MET A 256 -4.75 12.09 18.14
N LYS A 257 -4.87 13.19 17.39
CA LYS A 257 -6.11 13.55 16.69
C LYS A 257 -6.19 12.84 15.34
N PHE A 258 -7.40 12.40 14.97
CA PHE A 258 -7.71 11.82 13.67
C PHE A 258 -8.97 12.42 13.03
N PRO A 259 -8.99 12.49 11.69
CA PRO A 259 -7.87 12.21 10.80
C PRO A 259 -6.80 13.32 10.86
N SER A 260 -5.55 13.01 10.50
CA SER A 260 -4.44 13.98 10.59
C SER A 260 -3.27 13.68 9.65
N PHE A 261 -2.48 14.71 9.32
CA PHE A 261 -1.18 14.51 8.70
C PHE A 261 -0.16 14.05 9.75
N LEU A 262 0.42 12.87 9.53
CA LEU A 262 1.44 12.35 10.44
C LEU A 262 2.72 13.20 10.30
N PRO A 263 3.31 13.67 11.42
CA PRO A 263 4.47 14.55 11.39
C PRO A 263 5.77 13.77 11.13
N ILE A 264 5.84 13.05 10.00
CA ILE A 264 7.00 12.27 9.61
C ILE A 264 8.10 13.22 9.13
N PRO A 265 9.30 13.21 9.72
CA PRO A 265 10.34 14.15 9.37
C PRO A 265 10.90 13.83 7.98
N PHE A 266 11.21 14.87 7.20
CA PHE A 266 11.93 14.74 5.95
C PHE A 266 12.70 16.01 5.59
N PHE A 267 13.76 15.82 4.81
CA PHE A 267 14.54 16.91 4.25
C PHE A 267 13.72 17.68 3.21
N HIS A 268 13.69 19.00 3.33
CA HIS A 268 13.13 19.90 2.32
C HIS A 268 13.87 21.24 2.29
N ASP A 269 13.75 21.94 1.17
CA ASP A 269 14.40 23.23 0.94
C ASP A 269 13.47 24.09 0.06
N VAL A 270 12.73 24.99 0.70
CA VAL A 270 11.71 25.82 0.03
C VAL A 270 12.31 26.82 -0.95
N ASP A 271 13.60 27.14 -0.78
CA ASP A 271 14.31 28.14 -1.58
C ASP A 271 14.91 27.56 -2.87
N ASP A 272 14.96 26.23 -3.01
CA ASP A 272 15.48 25.55 -4.21
C ASP A 272 14.37 24.86 -5.01
N PRO A 273 13.78 25.54 -6.01
CA PRO A 273 12.66 25.02 -6.80
C PRO A 273 13.04 23.87 -7.74
N LYS A 274 14.34 23.53 -7.86
CA LYS A 274 14.80 22.41 -8.70
C LYS A 274 14.66 21.06 -7.99
N LEU A 275 14.56 21.10 -6.66
CA LEU A 275 14.39 19.91 -5.85
C LEU A 275 12.91 19.55 -5.78
N ARG A 276 12.66 18.26 -5.72
CA ARG A 276 11.32 17.65 -5.75
C ARG A 276 11.40 16.24 -5.19
N TYR A 277 10.24 15.60 -5.06
CA TYR A 277 10.07 14.29 -4.42
C TYR A 277 10.45 14.30 -2.94
N TYR A 278 10.14 15.39 -2.23
CA TYR A 278 10.33 15.44 -0.79
C TYR A 278 9.34 14.55 -0.05
N GLY A 279 9.77 14.04 1.10
CA GLY A 279 8.92 13.29 2.02
C GLY A 279 8.73 11.81 1.67
N PRO A 280 7.91 11.11 2.47
CA PRO A 280 7.74 9.67 2.38
C PRO A 280 7.11 9.22 1.05
N GLU A 281 7.75 8.26 0.38
CA GLU A 281 7.22 7.57 -0.80
C GLU A 281 6.98 6.09 -0.50
N ASP A 282 5.99 5.51 -1.18
CA ASP A 282 5.62 4.08 -1.06
C ASP A 282 5.52 3.64 0.41
N ALA A 283 4.78 4.39 1.24
CA ALA A 283 4.64 4.10 2.65
C ALA A 283 3.68 2.93 2.88
N HIS A 284 4.14 1.97 3.69
CA HIS A 284 3.37 0.79 4.11
C HIS A 284 3.35 0.76 5.64
N VAL A 285 2.25 0.30 6.23
CA VAL A 285 2.14 0.13 7.69
C VAL A 285 2.22 -1.36 8.07
N SER A 286 2.89 -1.67 9.16
CA SER A 286 2.97 -2.99 9.79
C SER A 286 2.80 -2.82 11.30
N LEU A 287 2.42 -3.89 12.01
CA LEU A 287 2.36 -3.87 13.47
C LEU A 287 3.67 -4.39 14.06
N VAL A 288 4.17 -3.69 15.07
CA VAL A 288 5.28 -4.14 15.90
C VAL A 288 4.90 -4.06 17.37
N LYS A 289 5.48 -4.93 18.19
CA LYS A 289 5.35 -4.93 19.65
C LYS A 289 6.55 -4.23 20.27
N ASN A 290 6.30 -3.21 21.08
CA ASN A 290 7.37 -2.46 21.74
C ASN A 290 7.81 -3.11 23.06
N LYS A 291 8.90 -2.60 23.66
CA LYS A 291 9.47 -3.12 24.92
C LYS A 291 8.50 -3.08 26.11
N ALA A 292 7.50 -2.20 26.08
CA ALA A 292 6.46 -2.10 27.10
C ALA A 292 5.30 -3.08 26.86
N GLY A 293 5.34 -3.84 25.76
CA GLY A 293 4.35 -4.88 25.44
C GLY A 293 3.19 -4.40 24.57
N TYR A 294 3.11 -3.11 24.23
CA TYR A 294 2.06 -2.56 23.38
C TYR A 294 2.34 -2.83 21.91
N GLU A 295 1.30 -3.16 21.16
CA GLU A 295 1.35 -3.16 19.70
C GLU A 295 1.15 -1.74 19.17
N GLU A 296 1.99 -1.34 18.21
CA GLU A 296 1.95 -0.02 17.60
C GLU A 296 2.21 -0.10 16.09
N PRO A 297 1.68 0.85 15.29
CA PRO A 297 1.96 0.92 13.88
C PRO A 297 3.41 1.33 13.62
N LEU A 298 4.04 0.68 12.66
CA LEU A 298 5.34 1.01 12.10
C LEU A 298 5.20 1.27 10.61
N LEU A 299 5.63 2.45 10.17
CA LEU A 299 5.66 2.81 8.76
C LEU A 299 7.01 2.43 8.17
N VAL A 300 7.00 1.72 7.05
CA VAL A 300 8.16 1.49 6.18
C VAL A 300 7.98 2.31 4.92
N TYR A 301 8.94 3.15 4.58
CA TYR A 301 8.86 4.02 3.41
C TYR A 301 10.24 4.28 2.84
N ASN A 302 10.29 4.84 1.64
CA ASN A 302 11.52 5.37 1.09
C ASN A 302 11.44 6.88 0.91
N SER A 303 12.54 7.59 1.03
CA SER A 303 12.54 9.06 0.95
C SER A 303 13.87 9.60 0.42
N TYR A 304 13.79 10.71 -0.30
CA TYR A 304 14.97 11.47 -0.73
C TYR A 304 15.51 12.32 0.41
N HIS A 305 16.83 12.27 0.59
CA HIS A 305 17.53 13.07 1.60
C HIS A 305 18.96 13.42 1.17
N ARG A 306 19.61 14.25 1.98
CA ARG A 306 20.99 14.70 1.76
C ARG A 306 21.89 14.18 2.87
N LYS A 307 23.10 13.76 2.51
CA LYS A 307 24.19 13.48 3.46
C LYS A 307 25.46 14.19 3.01
N PHE A 308 26.10 14.87 3.95
CA PHE A 308 27.37 15.53 3.71
C PHE A 308 28.51 14.53 3.73
N THR A 309 29.12 14.30 2.56
CA THR A 309 30.32 13.46 2.47
C THR A 309 31.57 14.31 2.59
N GLN A 310 32.57 13.83 3.35
CA GLN A 310 33.92 14.37 3.25
C GLN A 310 34.47 13.99 1.87
N ASN A 311 34.89 14.96 1.08
CA ASN A 311 35.46 14.71 -0.23
C ASN A 311 36.90 14.19 -0.06
N PRO A 312 37.20 12.92 -0.38
CA PRO A 312 38.53 12.34 -0.12
C PRO A 312 39.65 12.96 -0.99
N LYS A 313 39.31 13.83 -1.95
CA LYS A 313 40.27 14.52 -2.83
C LYS A 313 40.67 15.92 -2.37
N TYR A 314 40.21 16.39 -1.20
CA TYR A 314 40.40 17.78 -0.79
C TYR A 314 41.42 17.94 0.34
N ASP A 315 42.38 18.84 0.13
CA ASP A 315 43.43 19.20 1.09
C ASP A 315 42.80 19.86 2.34
N PRO A 316 43.02 19.29 3.55
CA PRO A 316 42.50 19.82 4.80
C PRO A 316 43.02 21.22 5.17
N ASN A 317 44.06 21.74 4.50
CA ASN A 317 44.58 23.09 4.73
C ASN A 317 43.97 24.18 3.83
N SER A 318 43.06 23.82 2.91
CA SER A 318 42.35 24.81 2.10
C SER A 318 41.11 25.33 2.83
N LYS A 319 40.90 26.65 2.90
CA LYS A 319 39.69 27.31 3.43
C LYS A 319 38.40 27.01 2.62
N ALA A 320 38.42 25.99 1.77
CA ALA A 320 37.35 25.60 0.85
C ALA A 320 36.97 24.11 0.99
N GLY A 321 37.11 23.54 2.19
CA GLY A 321 36.60 22.20 2.54
C GLY A 321 35.08 22.10 2.55
N ARG A 322 34.41 22.44 1.44
CA ARG A 322 32.97 22.27 1.31
C ARG A 322 32.66 20.78 1.30
N LYS A 323 32.08 20.30 2.40
CA LYS A 323 31.31 19.07 2.46
C LYS A 323 30.40 19.03 1.23
N GLN A 324 30.59 18.08 0.32
CA GLN A 324 29.66 17.93 -0.80
C GLN A 324 28.45 17.14 -0.30
N ALA A 325 27.27 17.74 -0.37
CA ALA A 325 26.02 17.05 -0.08
C ALA A 325 25.73 16.03 -1.19
N GLY A 326 25.78 14.75 -0.86
CA GLY A 326 25.29 13.68 -1.71
C GLY A 326 23.78 13.51 -1.50
N THR A 327 23.02 13.46 -2.60
CA THR A 327 21.60 13.08 -2.56
C THR A 327 21.46 11.56 -2.64
N TYR A 328 20.56 11.01 -1.83
CA TYR A 328 20.25 9.59 -1.73
C TYR A 328 18.73 9.39 -1.60
N ARG A 329 18.22 8.27 -2.11
CA ARG A 329 16.89 7.76 -1.78
C ARG A 329 17.07 6.51 -0.93
N SER A 330 16.80 6.62 0.37
CA SER A 330 17.02 5.54 1.35
C SER A 330 15.70 4.95 1.82
N MET A 331 15.76 3.76 2.43
CA MET A 331 14.66 3.22 3.20
C MET A 331 14.67 3.83 4.61
N PHE A 332 13.49 4.03 5.16
CA PHE A 332 13.26 4.52 6.51
C PHE A 332 12.15 3.71 7.17
N VAL A 333 12.21 3.68 8.50
CA VAL A 333 11.08 3.30 9.34
C VAL A 333 10.64 4.48 10.19
N SER A 334 9.36 4.57 10.54
CA SER A 334 8.84 5.57 11.48
C SER A 334 7.71 5.04 12.34
N TRP A 335 7.69 5.45 13.60
CA TRP A 335 6.66 5.07 14.58
C TRP A 335 5.75 6.28 14.81
N PRO A 336 4.50 6.27 14.35
CA PRO A 336 3.56 7.38 14.56
C PRO A 336 3.33 7.68 16.04
N PHE A 337 3.39 6.67 16.91
CA PHE A 337 3.11 6.78 18.35
C PHE A 337 4.33 7.22 19.16
N GLN A 338 5.54 7.11 18.61
CA GLN A 338 6.77 7.56 19.26
C GLN A 338 7.19 8.92 18.70
N LEU A 339 7.63 9.82 19.58
CA LEU A 339 8.03 11.17 19.20
C LEU A 339 9.54 11.35 19.25
N GLN A 340 10.04 12.23 18.39
CA GLN A 340 11.39 12.76 18.43
C GLN A 340 11.38 14.28 18.33
N LYS A 341 12.41 14.94 18.89
CA LYS A 341 12.68 16.35 18.68
C LYS A 341 13.66 16.54 17.53
N GLY A 342 13.37 17.48 16.64
CA GLY A 342 14.19 17.77 15.48
C GLY A 342 14.20 16.66 14.44
N LYS A 343 14.85 16.96 13.31
CA LYS A 343 14.91 16.08 12.13
C LYS A 343 16.32 15.94 11.54
N ALA A 344 17.35 16.09 12.36
CA ALA A 344 18.75 15.98 11.94
C ALA A 344 19.10 14.61 11.34
N ASN A 345 18.42 13.54 11.78
CA ASN A 345 18.52 12.19 11.22
C ASN A 345 18.13 12.14 9.73
N THR A 346 17.13 12.92 9.31
CA THR A 346 16.69 13.01 7.91
C THR A 346 17.38 14.11 7.13
N ASP A 347 17.69 15.26 7.76
CA ASP A 347 18.30 16.41 7.09
C ASP A 347 19.82 16.23 6.89
N GLY A 348 20.44 15.38 7.70
CA GLY A 348 21.88 15.10 7.67
C GLY A 348 22.72 16.04 8.52
N GLU A 349 22.14 17.12 9.04
CA GLU A 349 22.73 18.03 10.03
C GLU A 349 21.63 18.69 10.90
N PRO A 350 21.97 19.17 12.11
CA PRO A 350 21.05 19.95 12.93
C PRO A 350 20.64 21.26 12.27
N ASN A 351 19.41 21.71 12.52
CA ASN A 351 18.89 22.97 12.00
C ASN A 351 18.02 23.63 13.07
N LYS A 352 18.47 24.78 13.57
CA LYS A 352 17.81 25.53 14.65
C LYS A 352 16.35 25.85 14.39
N ALA A 353 15.92 25.95 13.12
CA ALA A 353 14.51 26.16 12.78
C ALA A 353 13.62 24.96 13.15
N TYR A 354 14.21 23.77 13.20
CA TYR A 354 13.50 22.50 13.38
C TYR A 354 13.90 21.74 14.65
N ASP A 355 15.04 22.06 15.28
CA ASP A 355 15.62 21.29 16.40
C ASP A 355 14.65 21.13 17.59
N ASP A 356 13.79 22.11 17.86
CA ASP A 356 12.80 22.09 18.96
C ASP A 356 11.41 21.59 18.53
N LYS A 357 11.19 21.28 17.24
CA LYS A 357 9.91 20.82 16.72
C LYS A 357 9.75 19.32 16.96
N LEU A 358 8.52 18.89 17.22
CA LEU A 358 8.18 17.47 17.43
C LEU A 358 7.80 16.79 16.11
N TYR A 359 8.31 15.58 15.94
CA TYR A 359 8.04 14.72 14.79
C TYR A 359 7.79 13.28 15.27
N SER A 360 7.15 12.47 14.43
CA SER A 360 7.17 11.02 14.61
C SER A 360 8.61 10.52 14.53
N LYS A 361 9.00 9.63 15.44
CA LYS A 361 10.33 9.03 15.45
C LYS A 361 10.56 8.34 14.11
N ALA A 362 11.69 8.63 13.48
CA ALA A 362 12.09 8.06 12.20
C ALA A 362 13.53 7.58 12.26
N MET A 363 13.83 6.55 11.48
CA MET A 363 15.16 5.93 11.43
C MET A 363 15.51 5.57 10.00
N GLU A 364 16.69 5.97 9.55
CA GLU A 364 17.24 5.53 8.26
C GLU A 364 17.72 4.08 8.38
N LEU A 365 17.34 3.22 7.44
CA LEU A 365 17.88 1.87 7.34
C LEU A 365 19.10 1.84 6.41
N GLN A 366 20.17 1.20 6.87
CA GLN A 366 21.44 1.10 6.14
C GLN A 366 21.97 -0.32 6.13
N ILE A 367 22.29 -0.85 4.94
CA ILE A 367 22.90 -2.17 4.82
C ILE A 367 24.35 -2.09 5.31
N ALA A 368 24.66 -2.87 6.36
CA ALA A 368 25.98 -2.95 6.96
C ALA A 368 27.01 -3.48 5.96
N ASN A 369 28.26 -3.04 6.11
CA ASN A 369 29.41 -3.48 5.30
C ASN A 369 29.26 -3.26 3.79
N GLN A 370 28.36 -2.37 3.36
CA GLN A 370 28.20 -1.99 1.96
C GLN A 370 28.31 -0.47 1.79
N PRO A 371 28.87 0.01 0.66
CA PRO A 371 28.81 1.42 0.32
C PRO A 371 27.35 1.89 0.22
N ARG A 372 27.10 3.12 0.68
CA ARG A 372 25.79 3.75 0.59
C ARG A 372 25.30 3.79 -0.86
N GLN A 373 24.16 3.14 -1.10
CA GLN A 373 23.55 3.07 -2.42
C GLN A 373 22.79 4.35 -2.73
N LYS A 374 22.80 4.79 -3.99
CA LYS A 374 22.11 6.02 -4.43
C LYS A 374 20.59 5.91 -4.34
N LYS A 375 20.05 4.70 -4.54
CA LYS A 375 18.61 4.45 -4.55
C LYS A 375 18.30 3.11 -3.89
N GLN A 376 17.41 3.16 -2.91
CA GLN A 376 16.84 2.05 -2.19
C GLN A 376 15.32 2.25 -2.16
N LYS A 377 14.56 1.20 -2.48
CA LYS A 377 13.08 1.20 -2.47
C LYS A 377 12.54 -0.23 -2.47
N ASN A 378 11.24 -0.38 -2.20
CA ASN A 378 10.49 -1.63 -2.33
C ASN A 378 10.94 -2.78 -1.39
N TRP A 379 11.53 -2.48 -0.23
CA TRP A 379 11.82 -3.52 0.76
C TRP A 379 10.51 -3.97 1.40
N VAL A 380 10.32 -5.28 1.55
CA VAL A 380 9.07 -5.85 2.08
C VAL A 380 9.29 -6.29 3.52
N PRO A 381 8.60 -5.68 4.51
CA PRO A 381 8.82 -5.99 5.93
C PRO A 381 8.18 -7.32 6.35
N LEU A 382 8.83 -7.99 7.29
CA LEU A 382 8.32 -9.18 7.99
C LEU A 382 8.83 -9.20 9.44
N VAL A 383 7.97 -9.65 10.36
CA VAL A 383 8.29 -9.80 11.79
C VAL A 383 8.40 -11.28 12.15
N SER A 384 9.39 -11.64 12.96
CA SER A 384 9.59 -13.00 13.45
C SER A 384 8.77 -13.23 14.71
N HIS A 385 7.87 -14.22 14.65
CA HIS A 385 7.12 -14.73 15.79
C HIS A 385 8.09 -15.33 16.82
N SER A 386 9.07 -16.10 16.36
CA SER A 386 10.00 -16.79 17.27
C SER A 386 10.86 -15.81 18.08
N GLU A 387 11.40 -14.77 17.44
CA GLU A 387 12.20 -13.76 18.16
C GLU A 387 11.33 -12.86 19.05
N ARG A 388 10.09 -12.57 18.64
CA ARG A 388 9.12 -11.85 19.47
C ARG A 388 8.79 -12.62 20.75
N GLU A 389 8.55 -13.93 20.65
CA GLU A 389 8.29 -14.78 21.81
C GLU A 389 9.53 -14.88 22.71
N GLU A 390 10.73 -14.96 22.13
CA GLU A 390 11.99 -15.00 22.90
C GLU A 390 12.24 -13.70 23.68
N HIS A 391 12.00 -12.55 23.07
CA HIS A 391 12.34 -11.25 23.64
C HIS A 391 11.18 -10.54 24.32
N GLY A 392 9.93 -10.95 24.05
CA GLY A 392 8.70 -10.29 24.48
C GLY A 392 8.29 -9.07 23.65
N TYR A 393 9.13 -8.63 22.72
CA TYR A 393 8.94 -7.47 21.85
C TYR A 393 9.76 -7.61 20.56
N ASP A 394 9.48 -6.77 19.56
CA ASP A 394 10.21 -6.78 18.29
C ASP A 394 11.47 -5.92 18.38
N ARG A 395 12.61 -6.58 18.54
CA ARG A 395 13.92 -5.92 18.51
C ARG A 395 14.40 -5.66 17.08
N ASP A 396 14.12 -6.62 16.21
CA ASP A 396 14.63 -6.70 14.85
C ASP A 396 13.47 -6.73 13.84
N LEU A 397 13.66 -6.07 12.71
CA LEU A 397 12.75 -6.15 11.57
C LEU A 397 13.46 -6.79 10.39
N TYR A 398 12.80 -7.76 9.77
CA TYR A 398 13.33 -8.44 8.60
C TYR A 398 12.75 -7.84 7.34
N PHE A 399 13.52 -7.92 6.25
CA PHE A 399 13.08 -7.45 4.94
C PHE A 399 13.41 -8.44 3.86
N VAL A 400 12.44 -8.73 2.99
CA VAL A 400 12.76 -9.28 1.66
C VAL A 400 13.34 -8.14 0.82
N TYR A 401 14.63 -8.26 0.48
CA TYR A 401 15.35 -7.31 -0.33
C TYR A 401 15.26 -7.66 -1.83
N ARG A 402 15.29 -8.96 -2.16
CA ARG A 402 15.12 -9.49 -3.51
C ARG A 402 14.29 -10.76 -3.51
N TRP A 403 13.39 -10.86 -4.49
CA TRP A 403 12.58 -12.06 -4.70
C TRP A 403 13.22 -13.06 -5.67
N SER A 404 13.84 -12.59 -6.75
CA SER A 404 14.69 -13.43 -7.61
C SER A 404 16.11 -13.42 -7.06
N LYS A 405 16.74 -14.59 -7.01
CA LYS A 405 17.96 -14.85 -6.25
C LYS A 405 17.77 -14.38 -4.82
N PHE A 406 16.82 -15.02 -4.14
CA PHE A 406 16.24 -14.59 -2.88
C PHE A 406 17.29 -14.05 -1.87
N GLU A 407 17.04 -12.85 -1.34
CA GLU A 407 17.91 -12.16 -0.40
C GLU A 407 17.07 -11.48 0.69
N THR A 408 17.41 -11.72 1.96
CA THR A 408 16.79 -11.10 3.13
C THR A 408 17.79 -10.31 3.96
N LEU A 409 17.29 -9.27 4.61
CA LEU A 409 18.03 -8.43 5.55
C LEU A 409 17.41 -8.54 6.93
N LYS A 410 18.24 -8.47 7.97
CA LYS A 410 17.83 -8.30 9.37
C LYS A 410 18.30 -6.94 9.87
N CYS A 411 17.39 -6.09 10.32
CA CYS A 411 17.67 -4.72 10.75
C CYS A 411 17.34 -4.53 12.23
N ASP A 412 18.27 -3.98 13.01
CA ASP A 412 18.00 -3.56 14.38
C ASP A 412 17.17 -2.28 14.38
N ILE A 413 15.99 -2.33 15.01
CA ILE A 413 15.07 -1.21 15.16
C ILE A 413 14.97 -0.72 16.61
N SER A 414 15.70 -1.34 17.54
CA SER A 414 15.57 -1.15 18.97
C SER A 414 16.57 -0.16 19.58
N GLU A 415 17.84 -0.18 19.13
CA GLU A 415 18.92 0.64 19.70
C GLU A 415 19.22 1.90 18.90
N GLY A 416 18.43 2.18 17.85
CA GLY A 416 18.58 3.42 17.07
C GLY A 416 19.69 3.37 16.03
N THR A 417 20.28 2.20 15.76
CA THR A 417 21.37 2.07 14.79
C THR A 417 20.86 2.05 13.34
N GLY A 418 19.69 1.44 13.10
CA GLY A 418 19.13 1.25 11.76
C GLY A 418 20.03 0.42 10.84
N LEU A 419 20.98 -0.33 11.42
CA LEU A 419 21.93 -1.14 10.67
C LEU A 419 21.31 -2.49 10.33
N CYS A 420 21.41 -2.86 9.05
CA CYS A 420 20.86 -4.07 8.50
C CYS A 420 21.97 -5.03 8.08
N SER A 421 22.04 -6.21 8.69
CA SER A 421 22.92 -7.30 8.25
C SER A 421 22.24 -8.15 7.16
N SER A 422 23.05 -8.84 6.36
CA SER A 422 22.55 -9.87 5.47
C SER A 422 22.13 -11.07 6.31
N ASP A 423 20.88 -11.49 6.20
CA ASP A 423 20.35 -12.62 6.94
C ASP A 423 20.40 -13.90 6.11
N PHE A 424 19.96 -13.84 4.85
CA PHE A 424 20.07 -14.95 3.90
C PHE A 424 20.33 -14.47 2.47
N LYS A 425 21.13 -15.26 1.73
CA LYS A 425 21.41 -15.08 0.31
C LYS A 425 21.42 -16.43 -0.40
N LEU A 426 20.52 -16.60 -1.37
CA LEU A 426 20.50 -17.79 -2.20
C LEU A 426 21.78 -17.93 -3.04
N ASP A 427 22.25 -16.81 -3.58
CA ASP A 427 23.51 -16.68 -4.33
C ASP A 427 24.49 -15.77 -3.57
N PRO A 428 25.42 -16.33 -2.77
CA PRO A 428 26.38 -15.55 -1.99
C PRO A 428 27.34 -14.71 -2.83
N LYS A 429 27.48 -15.02 -4.13
CA LYS A 429 28.39 -14.33 -5.06
C LYS A 429 27.68 -13.23 -5.85
N LEU A 430 26.40 -13.00 -5.62
CA LEU A 430 25.62 -12.01 -6.34
C LEU A 430 26.17 -10.60 -6.10
N ASP A 431 26.51 -9.89 -7.19
CA ASP A 431 26.92 -8.48 -7.11
C ASP A 431 25.76 -7.65 -6.54
N PRO A 432 25.98 -6.87 -5.45
CA PRO A 432 24.96 -5.96 -4.90
C PRO A 432 24.33 -5.01 -5.92
N LYS A 433 25.02 -4.70 -7.03
CA LYS A 433 24.53 -3.84 -8.12
C LYS A 433 23.58 -4.55 -9.09
N THR A 434 23.42 -5.87 -8.99
CA THR A 434 22.49 -6.63 -9.83
C THR A 434 21.08 -6.07 -9.69
N THR A 435 20.26 -6.09 -10.73
CA THR A 435 18.87 -5.61 -10.67
C THR A 435 17.99 -6.53 -9.81
N VAL A 436 17.01 -5.97 -9.11
CA VAL A 436 16.15 -6.68 -8.11
C VAL A 436 15.11 -7.62 -8.75
N GLY A 437 15.02 -7.65 -10.09
CA GLY A 437 14.02 -8.43 -10.82
C GLY A 437 12.65 -7.73 -10.90
N PRO A 438 11.67 -8.35 -11.60
CA PRO A 438 10.35 -7.78 -11.83
C PRO A 438 9.43 -7.83 -10.61
N LEU A 439 9.58 -8.83 -9.74
CA LEU A 439 8.82 -8.99 -8.49
C LEU A 439 9.46 -8.16 -7.38
N ARG A 440 8.70 -7.25 -6.74
CA ARG A 440 9.23 -6.29 -5.75
C ARG A 440 8.13 -5.53 -4.99
N GLY A 441 8.42 -5.07 -3.78
CA GLY A 441 7.48 -4.29 -2.95
C GLY A 441 6.21 -5.10 -2.68
N GLY A 442 5.09 -4.41 -2.39
CA GLY A 442 3.80 -5.04 -2.14
C GLY A 442 3.34 -4.83 -0.70
N THR A 443 2.62 -5.81 -0.15
CA THR A 443 2.21 -5.80 1.27
C THR A 443 3.38 -6.08 2.19
N GLN A 444 3.20 -5.84 3.48
CA GLN A 444 3.95 -6.56 4.51
C GLN A 444 3.65 -8.07 4.45
N MET A 445 4.54 -8.89 5.03
CA MET A 445 4.31 -10.32 5.16
C MET A 445 3.70 -10.63 6.53
N VAL A 446 2.55 -11.30 6.56
CA VAL A 446 1.89 -11.74 7.79
C VAL A 446 2.47 -13.08 8.22
N ASN A 447 2.89 -13.19 9.49
CA ASN A 447 3.42 -14.42 10.07
C ASN A 447 2.26 -15.36 10.44
N ILE A 448 2.19 -16.52 9.80
CA ILE A 448 1.14 -17.52 10.02
C ILE A 448 1.27 -18.18 11.39
N ASN A 449 2.50 -18.32 11.93
CA ASN A 449 2.70 -18.84 13.28
C ASN A 449 2.02 -17.95 14.31
N GLU A 450 2.22 -16.63 14.22
CA GLU A 450 1.58 -15.65 15.09
C GLU A 450 0.06 -15.69 14.94
N LEU A 451 -0.45 -15.76 13.71
CA LEU A 451 -1.88 -15.84 13.41
C LEU A 451 -2.53 -17.04 14.11
N ILE A 452 -1.96 -18.24 13.94
CA ILE A 452 -2.46 -19.47 14.57
C ILE A 452 -2.36 -19.38 16.09
N LYS A 453 -1.21 -18.94 16.61
CA LYS A 453 -0.93 -18.89 18.05
C LYS A 453 -1.86 -17.93 18.80
N THR A 454 -2.20 -16.80 18.19
CA THR A 454 -2.94 -15.71 18.86
C THR A 454 -4.44 -15.78 18.63
N GLN A 455 -4.91 -16.39 17.54
CA GLN A 455 -6.34 -16.38 17.18
C GLN A 455 -7.01 -17.75 17.23
N THR A 456 -6.25 -18.85 17.28
CA THR A 456 -6.81 -20.21 17.30
C THR A 456 -6.51 -20.94 18.61
N LYS A 457 -7.20 -22.06 18.85
CA LYS A 457 -6.99 -22.92 20.03
C LYS A 457 -6.01 -24.07 19.78
N VAL A 458 -5.46 -24.18 18.57
CA VAL A 458 -4.57 -25.27 18.17
C VAL A 458 -3.16 -24.99 18.68
N ASP A 459 -2.51 -26.02 19.23
CA ASP A 459 -1.11 -25.92 19.61
C ASP A 459 -0.24 -25.77 18.36
N LEU A 460 0.56 -24.71 18.29
CA LEU A 460 1.42 -24.41 17.16
C LEU A 460 2.35 -25.58 16.83
N ALA A 461 2.84 -26.31 17.83
CA ALA A 461 3.73 -27.46 17.65
C ALA A 461 3.05 -28.67 16.99
N SER A 462 1.71 -28.71 16.96
CA SER A 462 0.93 -29.76 16.28
C SER A 462 0.76 -29.52 14.78
N ILE A 463 1.00 -28.29 14.32
CA ILE A 463 0.79 -27.88 12.92
C ILE A 463 2.06 -27.37 12.24
N ILE A 464 2.94 -26.65 12.95
CA ILE A 464 4.17 -26.09 12.38
C ILE A 464 5.39 -26.77 13.00
N PRO A 465 6.31 -27.34 12.17
CA PRO A 465 7.54 -27.94 12.66
C PRO A 465 8.37 -26.98 13.52
N LYS A 466 9.02 -27.52 14.56
CA LYS A 466 9.90 -26.72 15.42
C LYS A 466 11.01 -26.05 14.60
N GLY A 467 11.22 -24.76 14.84
CA GLY A 467 12.24 -23.95 14.14
C GLY A 467 11.78 -23.38 12.80
N ARG A 468 10.54 -23.68 12.37
CA ARG A 468 9.95 -23.13 11.15
C ARG A 468 9.09 -21.91 11.44
N GLU A 469 9.24 -20.89 10.61
CA GLU A 469 8.31 -19.78 10.49
C GLU A 469 7.78 -19.68 9.06
N ILE A 470 6.49 -19.38 8.94
CA ILE A 470 5.80 -19.26 7.66
C ILE A 470 5.20 -17.85 7.56
N TRP A 471 5.41 -17.19 6.44
CA TRP A 471 4.75 -15.93 6.14
C TRP A 471 4.01 -15.98 4.81
N ALA A 472 2.93 -15.21 4.72
CA ALA A 472 2.25 -14.97 3.46
C ALA A 472 2.02 -13.48 3.20
N GLY A 473 2.04 -13.09 1.94
CA GLY A 473 1.84 -11.71 1.52
C GLY A 473 1.76 -11.59 0.00
N PHE A 474 1.59 -10.36 -0.47
CA PHE A 474 1.40 -10.06 -1.88
C PHE A 474 2.45 -9.09 -2.38
N PRO A 475 3.60 -9.56 -2.90
CA PRO A 475 4.43 -8.72 -3.74
C PRO A 475 3.75 -8.31 -5.04
N ARG A 476 4.29 -7.29 -5.72
CA ARG A 476 3.81 -6.92 -7.07
C ARG A 476 4.83 -7.27 -8.15
N ALA A 477 4.36 -7.90 -9.23
CA ALA A 477 5.11 -8.01 -10.47
C ALA A 477 5.00 -6.70 -11.26
N HIS A 478 6.15 -6.21 -11.74
CA HIS A 478 6.25 -5.12 -12.71
C HIS A 478 6.74 -5.69 -14.04
N LEU A 479 5.86 -5.74 -15.03
CA LEU A 479 6.15 -6.27 -16.36
C LEU A 479 6.14 -5.14 -17.39
N ASP A 480 7.26 -4.95 -18.06
CA ASP A 480 7.41 -3.99 -19.17
C ASP A 480 6.88 -4.59 -20.49
N ASP A 481 6.35 -3.75 -21.37
CA ASP A 481 5.85 -4.09 -22.71
C ASP A 481 4.89 -5.29 -22.73
N CYS A 482 3.95 -5.27 -21.78
CA CYS A 482 3.14 -6.42 -21.45
C CYS A 482 1.65 -6.18 -21.72
N GLY A 483 1.02 -7.10 -22.46
CA GLY A 483 -0.41 -7.03 -22.75
C GLY A 483 -0.75 -5.98 -23.79
N CYS A 484 -1.46 -4.93 -23.40
CA CYS A 484 -1.78 -3.82 -24.31
C CYS A 484 -1.05 -2.52 -24.01
N GLY A 485 -0.71 -2.21 -22.76
CA GLY A 485 -0.02 -0.98 -22.35
C GLY A 485 1.50 -1.11 -22.23
N ASP A 486 2.16 -0.04 -21.78
CA ASP A 486 3.64 0.03 -21.67
C ASP A 486 4.18 -0.74 -20.46
N ARG A 487 3.42 -0.80 -19.38
CA ARG A 487 3.76 -1.49 -18.12
C ARG A 487 2.51 -2.06 -17.49
N MET A 488 2.64 -3.22 -16.85
CA MET A 488 1.59 -3.82 -16.04
C MET A 488 2.09 -4.13 -14.64
N TYR A 489 1.31 -3.73 -13.63
CA TYR A 489 1.56 -4.04 -12.23
C TYR A 489 0.43 -4.91 -11.68
N ARG A 490 0.77 -6.07 -11.11
CA ARG A 490 -0.20 -6.98 -10.49
C ARG A 490 0.32 -7.58 -9.20
N PRO A 491 -0.55 -7.85 -8.22
CA PRO A 491 -0.25 -8.73 -7.09
C PRO A 491 0.13 -10.15 -7.52
N ASN A 492 1.02 -10.76 -6.74
CA ASN A 492 1.29 -12.19 -6.73
C ASN A 492 1.23 -12.64 -5.28
N LEU A 493 0.48 -13.69 -4.94
CA LEU A 493 0.56 -14.33 -3.63
C LEU A 493 1.94 -14.98 -3.48
N VAL A 494 2.57 -14.84 -2.32
CA VAL A 494 3.80 -15.56 -1.95
C VAL A 494 3.68 -16.15 -0.56
N VAL A 495 4.10 -17.41 -0.42
CA VAL A 495 4.31 -18.10 0.86
C VAL A 495 5.81 -18.33 1.06
N LEU A 496 6.37 -17.67 2.07
CA LEU A 496 7.77 -17.71 2.46
C LEU A 496 7.94 -18.62 3.69
N VAL A 497 8.96 -19.48 3.66
CA VAL A 497 9.36 -20.28 4.82
C VAL A 497 10.77 -19.90 5.25
N LYS A 498 10.98 -19.77 6.56
CA LYS A 498 12.29 -19.74 7.23
C LYS A 498 12.42 -20.98 8.09
N ASP A 499 13.47 -21.75 7.87
CA ASP A 499 13.86 -22.86 8.73
C ASP A 499 15.12 -22.46 9.52
N SER A 500 15.02 -22.42 10.84
CA SER A 500 16.10 -22.12 11.79
C SER A 500 16.63 -23.41 12.39
N ILE A 501 17.91 -23.73 12.13
CA ILE A 501 18.48 -25.03 12.47
C ILE A 501 19.76 -24.84 13.27
N GLU A 502 19.89 -25.59 14.35
CA GLU A 502 21.10 -25.65 15.17
C GLU A 502 22.14 -26.51 14.44
N VAL A 503 23.31 -25.91 14.18
CA VAL A 503 24.46 -26.56 13.57
C VAL A 503 25.56 -26.65 14.62
N ASP A 504 25.97 -27.87 14.96
CA ASP A 504 27.15 -28.09 15.80
C ASP A 504 28.40 -28.16 14.92
N ARG A 505 29.31 -27.21 15.09
CA ARG A 505 30.64 -27.24 14.48
C ARG A 505 31.68 -27.21 15.59
N ASP A 506 32.37 -28.33 15.76
CA ASP A 506 33.48 -28.48 16.71
C ASP A 506 33.12 -28.08 18.16
N GLY A 507 31.88 -28.34 18.60
CA GLY A 507 31.38 -28.01 19.94
C GLY A 507 30.78 -26.62 20.08
N ASN A 508 30.76 -25.81 19.01
CA ASN A 508 30.03 -24.55 18.95
C ASN A 508 28.69 -24.76 18.24
N LYS A 509 27.60 -24.58 18.99
CA LYS A 509 26.23 -24.57 18.47
C LYS A 509 25.93 -23.21 17.87
N GLU A 510 25.68 -23.16 16.57
CA GLU A 510 25.28 -21.96 15.83
C GLU A 510 23.89 -22.18 15.22
N ILE A 511 22.97 -21.22 15.38
CA ILE A 511 21.68 -21.27 14.68
C ILE A 511 21.86 -20.66 13.29
N LYS A 512 21.52 -21.43 12.25
CA LYS A 512 21.48 -20.95 10.87
C LYS A 512 20.06 -20.90 10.35
N SER A 513 19.73 -19.78 9.71
CA SER A 513 18.44 -19.57 9.06
C SER A 513 18.55 -19.82 7.56
N PHE A 514 17.57 -20.52 7.01
CA PHE A 514 17.46 -20.80 5.58
C PHE A 514 16.07 -20.41 5.11
N TYR A 515 15.99 -19.84 3.90
CA TYR A 515 14.73 -19.34 3.37
C TYR A 515 14.43 -19.93 2.00
N ARG A 516 13.14 -20.20 1.77
CA ARG A 516 12.61 -20.55 0.45
C ARG A 516 11.24 -19.96 0.22
N ILE A 517 11.00 -19.56 -1.02
CA ILE A 517 9.66 -19.24 -1.51
C ILE A 517 9.02 -20.59 -1.83
N THR A 518 8.11 -21.05 -0.98
CA THR A 518 7.50 -22.38 -1.15
C THR A 518 6.45 -22.37 -2.24
N HIS A 519 5.63 -21.31 -2.26
CA HIS A 519 4.54 -21.15 -3.20
C HIS A 519 4.51 -19.71 -3.67
N ILE A 520 4.26 -19.52 -4.96
CA ILE A 520 4.08 -18.21 -5.56
C ILE A 520 3.04 -18.26 -6.67
N SER A 521 2.08 -17.33 -6.66
CA SER A 521 1.10 -17.24 -7.73
C SER A 521 1.63 -16.52 -8.97
N SER A 522 1.03 -16.79 -10.13
CA SER A 522 1.03 -15.81 -11.22
C SER A 522 0.22 -14.55 -10.86
N SER A 523 0.27 -13.50 -11.69
CA SER A 523 -0.49 -12.27 -11.52
C SER A 523 -1.96 -12.51 -11.18
N VAL A 524 -2.45 -11.85 -10.12
CA VAL A 524 -3.84 -11.92 -9.65
C VAL A 524 -4.56 -10.61 -9.98
N SER A 525 -5.80 -10.67 -10.46
CA SER A 525 -6.64 -9.49 -10.72
C SER A 525 -7.65 -9.19 -9.62
N PHE A 526 -8.06 -10.18 -8.83
CA PHE A 526 -9.16 -10.07 -7.87
C PHE A 526 -10.46 -9.53 -8.48
N ASP A 527 -10.65 -9.77 -9.79
CA ASP A 527 -11.77 -9.25 -10.57
C ASP A 527 -11.96 -7.72 -10.48
N ILE A 528 -10.90 -7.01 -10.12
CA ILE A 528 -10.91 -5.55 -10.04
C ILE A 528 -10.79 -4.97 -11.46
N PRO A 529 -11.77 -4.17 -11.92
CA PRO A 529 -11.69 -3.51 -13.21
C PRO A 529 -10.57 -2.48 -13.17
N ILE A 530 -9.91 -2.28 -14.32
CA ILE A 530 -8.71 -1.44 -14.36
C ILE A 530 -8.98 -0.14 -15.09
N LEU A 531 -8.65 0.94 -14.40
CA LEU A 531 -8.75 2.29 -14.90
C LEU A 531 -7.49 2.65 -15.70
N SER A 532 -7.66 3.57 -16.64
CA SER A 532 -6.52 4.21 -17.28
C SER A 532 -5.74 4.99 -16.21
N TRP A 533 -4.40 4.99 -16.32
CA TRP A 533 -3.56 5.80 -15.45
C TRP A 533 -3.89 7.30 -15.58
N ASP A 534 -4.25 7.71 -16.79
CA ASP A 534 -4.83 9.01 -17.08
C ASP A 534 -6.36 8.89 -17.07
N ILE A 535 -6.98 9.42 -16.03
CA ILE A 535 -8.42 9.28 -15.77
C ILE A 535 -9.23 10.21 -16.68
N GLY A 536 -8.65 11.34 -17.09
CA GLY A 536 -9.23 12.21 -18.10
C GLY A 536 -9.20 11.57 -19.50
N GLU A 537 -8.36 10.54 -19.69
CA GLU A 537 -8.28 9.79 -20.93
C GLU A 537 -8.45 8.28 -20.73
N PRO A 538 -9.68 7.79 -20.43
CA PRO A 538 -9.96 6.35 -20.31
C PRO A 538 -9.56 5.56 -21.56
N LYS A 539 -9.58 6.22 -22.73
CA LYS A 539 -9.12 5.68 -24.03
C LYS A 539 -7.64 5.27 -24.02
N LYS A 540 -6.83 5.79 -23.10
CA LYS A 540 -5.40 5.50 -22.98
C LYS A 540 -5.05 4.25 -22.18
N LEU A 541 -6.03 3.47 -21.69
CA LEU A 541 -5.78 2.24 -20.91
C LEU A 541 -4.72 1.31 -21.52
N CYS A 542 -4.69 1.19 -22.85
CA CYS A 542 -3.75 0.36 -23.60
C CYS A 542 -2.55 1.13 -24.19
N TYR A 543 -2.28 2.36 -23.76
CA TYR A 543 -1.16 3.17 -24.25
C TYR A 543 -0.15 3.51 -23.14
N ILE A 544 -0.57 3.39 -21.89
CA ILE A 544 0.21 3.76 -20.70
C ILE A 544 0.16 2.62 -19.66
N SER A 545 0.58 2.93 -18.44
CA SER A 545 0.74 1.94 -17.39
C SER A 545 -0.60 1.47 -16.84
N ASN A 546 -0.70 0.17 -16.58
CA ASN A 546 -1.87 -0.48 -16.04
C ASN A 546 -1.55 -0.99 -14.62
N VAL A 547 -2.11 -0.34 -13.60
CA VAL A 547 -1.61 -0.41 -12.23
C VAL A 547 -2.66 -0.96 -11.28
N LEU A 548 -2.36 -2.11 -10.66
CA LEU A 548 -3.03 -2.63 -9.48
C LEU A 548 -1.94 -3.03 -8.47
N ILE A 549 -1.88 -2.32 -7.34
CA ILE A 549 -0.83 -2.52 -6.33
C ILE A 549 -1.46 -3.02 -5.04
N PRO A 550 -0.98 -4.13 -4.48
CA PRO A 550 -1.31 -4.51 -3.11
C PRO A 550 -0.46 -3.68 -2.14
N ASN A 551 -1.10 -2.85 -1.31
CA ASN A 551 -0.41 -1.90 -0.44
C ASN A 551 -0.26 -2.38 1.01
N GLY A 552 -1.11 -3.31 1.46
CA GLY A 552 -1.02 -3.86 2.80
C GLY A 552 -2.16 -4.84 3.09
N ILE A 553 -1.90 -5.76 4.02
CA ILE A 553 -2.94 -6.63 4.59
C ILE A 553 -3.49 -5.90 5.82
N ALA A 554 -4.75 -5.49 5.79
CA ALA A 554 -5.37 -4.73 6.88
C ALA A 554 -5.65 -5.60 8.10
N THR A 555 -6.20 -6.78 7.84
CA THR A 555 -6.60 -7.80 8.82
C THR A 555 -6.45 -9.18 8.19
N TRP A 556 -6.19 -10.17 9.03
CA TRP A 556 -6.43 -11.58 8.71
C TRP A 556 -6.99 -12.22 9.96
N LYS A 557 -8.28 -12.55 9.92
CA LYS A 557 -8.97 -13.29 10.97
C LYS A 557 -8.88 -14.77 10.65
N ALA A 558 -8.60 -15.59 11.66
CA ALA A 558 -8.55 -17.04 11.55
C ALA A 558 -9.13 -17.69 12.81
N GLU A 559 -10.26 -18.35 12.65
CA GLU A 559 -11.03 -18.98 13.74
C GLU A 559 -11.33 -20.44 13.41
N ASP A 560 -11.72 -21.21 14.43
CA ASP A 560 -12.16 -22.60 14.28
C ASP A 560 -11.22 -23.52 13.48
N LEU A 561 -9.90 -23.35 13.64
CA LEU A 561 -8.91 -24.23 13.02
C LEU A 561 -9.01 -25.67 13.57
N HIS A 562 -9.25 -26.65 12.69
CA HIS A 562 -9.29 -28.08 13.01
C HIS A 562 -8.93 -28.95 11.80
N GLN A 563 -8.73 -30.25 11.99
CA GLN A 563 -8.64 -31.20 10.86
C GLN A 563 -9.98 -31.88 10.63
N ASP A 564 -10.33 -32.09 9.36
CA ASP A 564 -11.47 -32.92 8.98
C ASP A 564 -11.13 -34.43 9.01
N GLU A 565 -12.14 -35.27 8.75
CA GLU A 565 -11.98 -36.74 8.74
C GLU A 565 -10.96 -37.24 7.70
N SER A 566 -10.64 -36.41 6.70
CA SER A 566 -9.68 -36.73 5.63
C SER A 566 -8.27 -36.20 5.92
N GLY A 567 -8.05 -35.56 7.07
CA GLY A 567 -6.75 -35.01 7.48
C GLY A 567 -6.42 -33.64 6.89
N TYR A 568 -7.36 -33.00 6.19
CA TYR A 568 -7.20 -31.64 5.69
C TYR A 568 -7.52 -30.62 6.79
N TRP A 569 -6.75 -29.54 6.82
CA TRP A 569 -7.01 -28.43 7.74
C TRP A 569 -8.23 -27.63 7.27
N LYS A 570 -9.12 -27.32 8.19
CA LYS A 570 -10.28 -26.44 8.01
C LYS A 570 -10.16 -25.26 8.94
N VAL A 571 -10.43 -24.07 8.42
CA VAL A 571 -10.34 -22.82 9.18
C VAL A 571 -11.34 -21.82 8.61
N ASP A 572 -12.02 -21.10 9.49
CA ASP A 572 -12.80 -19.93 9.10
C ASP A 572 -11.83 -18.75 9.02
N ASP A 573 -11.35 -18.46 7.81
CA ASP A 573 -10.38 -17.40 7.58
C ASP A 573 -10.88 -16.33 6.60
N GLN A 574 -10.66 -15.06 6.99
CA GLN A 574 -10.95 -13.90 6.17
C GLN A 574 -9.81 -12.88 6.27
N MET A 575 -9.20 -12.56 5.14
CA MET A 575 -8.21 -11.52 4.98
C MET A 575 -8.82 -10.29 4.29
N THR A 576 -8.57 -9.09 4.82
CA THR A 576 -8.85 -7.85 4.10
C THR A 576 -7.57 -7.26 3.50
N LEU A 577 -7.53 -7.12 2.19
CA LEU A 577 -6.39 -6.60 1.43
C LEU A 577 -6.65 -5.17 0.96
N MET A 578 -5.69 -4.27 1.20
CA MET A 578 -5.70 -2.90 0.71
C MET A 578 -4.99 -2.82 -0.64
N VAL A 579 -5.64 -2.22 -1.65
CA VAL A 579 -5.11 -2.09 -3.00
C VAL A 579 -5.24 -0.68 -3.57
N SER A 580 -4.26 -0.25 -4.37
CA SER A 580 -4.38 0.93 -5.23
C SER A 580 -4.81 0.51 -6.63
N VAL A 581 -5.82 1.20 -7.18
CA VAL A 581 -6.22 1.06 -8.59
C VAL A 581 -5.74 2.31 -9.35
N ALA A 582 -4.97 2.09 -10.41
CA ALA A 582 -4.38 3.13 -11.26
C ALA A 582 -3.51 4.19 -10.53
N ASP A 583 -3.03 3.88 -9.32
CA ASP A 583 -2.51 4.86 -8.35
C ASP A 583 -3.38 6.12 -8.35
N PHE A 584 -4.65 5.94 -8.02
CA PHE A 584 -5.61 7.02 -7.90
C PHE A 584 -6.63 6.76 -6.80
N THR A 585 -7.27 5.59 -6.84
CA THR A 585 -8.20 5.19 -5.80
C THR A 585 -7.55 4.14 -4.89
N VAL A 586 -7.96 4.19 -3.62
CA VAL A 586 -7.63 3.18 -2.62
C VAL A 586 -8.87 2.35 -2.38
N HIS A 587 -8.72 1.03 -2.44
CA HIS A 587 -9.79 0.07 -2.20
C HIS A 587 -9.37 -0.93 -1.13
N ASN A 588 -10.37 -1.53 -0.49
CA ASN A 588 -10.22 -2.78 0.23
C ASN A 588 -10.96 -3.91 -0.51
N ILE A 589 -10.57 -5.15 -0.26
CA ILE A 589 -11.25 -6.36 -0.74
C ILE A 589 -11.08 -7.46 0.31
N ASN A 590 -12.11 -8.26 0.54
CA ASN A 590 -12.06 -9.41 1.42
C ASN A 590 -11.80 -10.70 0.63
N ILE A 591 -10.92 -11.53 1.17
CA ILE A 591 -10.53 -12.84 0.64
C ILE A 591 -10.81 -13.87 1.73
N GLN A 592 -11.65 -14.86 1.43
CA GLN A 592 -12.00 -15.96 2.34
C GLN A 592 -11.37 -17.28 1.87
N GLY A 593 -10.98 -18.11 2.85
CA GLY A 593 -10.41 -19.44 2.62
C GLY A 593 -8.94 -19.44 2.18
N LEU A 594 -8.22 -18.31 2.25
CA LEU A 594 -6.83 -18.23 1.80
C LEU A 594 -5.89 -19.00 2.72
N LEU A 595 -6.08 -18.90 4.04
CA LEU A 595 -5.29 -19.65 5.02
C LEU A 595 -5.60 -21.14 4.88
N GLU A 596 -6.88 -21.51 4.73
CA GLU A 596 -7.26 -22.89 4.46
C GLU A 596 -6.51 -23.44 3.24
N GLN A 597 -6.49 -22.71 2.12
CA GLN A 597 -5.75 -23.13 0.94
C GLN A 597 -4.25 -23.27 1.21
N ILE A 598 -3.63 -22.32 1.91
CA ILE A 598 -2.19 -22.36 2.22
C ILE A 598 -1.83 -23.59 3.06
N LEU A 599 -2.63 -23.90 4.10
CA LEU A 599 -2.40 -25.05 4.97
C LEU A 599 -2.56 -26.40 4.26
N ASN A 600 -3.24 -26.41 3.10
CA ASN A 600 -3.56 -27.63 2.35
C ASN A 600 -2.94 -27.66 0.94
N PHE A 601 -2.03 -26.73 0.60
CA PHE A 601 -1.27 -26.84 -0.64
C PHE A 601 -0.56 -28.19 -0.71
N ASN A 602 -0.39 -28.73 -1.92
CA ASN A 602 0.24 -30.03 -2.15
C ASN A 602 1.75 -29.97 -1.87
N SER A 603 2.10 -29.86 -0.60
CA SER A 603 3.47 -29.75 -0.11
C SER A 603 3.58 -30.50 1.20
N PRO A 604 4.13 -31.74 1.19
CA PRO A 604 4.31 -32.54 2.41
C PRO A 604 5.25 -31.87 3.43
N THR A 605 5.90 -30.78 3.02
CA THR A 605 6.94 -30.07 3.76
C THR A 605 6.51 -28.70 4.28
N LEU A 606 5.24 -28.27 4.17
CA LEU A 606 4.85 -26.93 4.65
C LEU A 606 4.41 -26.97 6.11
N VAL A 607 3.36 -27.75 6.40
CA VAL A 607 2.78 -27.97 7.73
C VAL A 607 2.72 -29.47 8.06
N LEU A 608 2.48 -29.77 9.34
CA LEU A 608 2.25 -31.12 9.85
C LEU A 608 0.80 -31.54 9.57
N HIS A 609 0.62 -32.79 9.14
CA HIS A 609 -0.67 -33.48 9.05
C HIS A 609 -0.63 -34.71 9.96
N ALA A 610 -1.80 -35.24 10.37
CA ALA A 610 -1.89 -36.37 11.31
C ALA A 610 -1.09 -37.60 10.86
N ASP A 611 -1.01 -37.82 9.54
CA ASP A 611 -0.27 -38.92 8.92
C ASP A 611 1.27 -38.75 8.99
N ASN A 612 1.78 -37.54 9.25
CA ASN A 612 3.20 -37.19 9.26
C ASN A 612 3.80 -37.18 10.69
N THR A 613 3.10 -37.76 11.67
CA THR A 613 3.39 -37.56 13.11
C THR A 613 4.51 -38.43 13.68
N GLU A 614 5.10 -39.35 12.92
CA GLU A 614 6.33 -40.02 13.36
C GLU A 614 7.53 -39.08 13.27
N GLN A 615 7.86 -38.40 14.37
CA GLN A 615 9.07 -37.57 14.55
C GLN A 615 10.36 -38.41 14.62
N THR A 616 10.52 -39.37 13.71
CA THR A 616 11.77 -40.11 13.49
C THR A 616 12.72 -39.29 12.62
N ASP A 617 14.00 -39.68 12.53
CA ASP A 617 14.93 -39.07 11.57
C ASP A 617 14.48 -39.27 10.10
N GLU A 618 13.58 -40.22 9.84
CA GLU A 618 12.91 -40.43 8.55
C GLU A 618 11.74 -39.43 8.36
N GLY A 619 10.89 -39.22 9.37
CA GLY A 619 9.85 -38.18 9.32
C GLY A 619 10.40 -36.75 9.21
N ARG A 620 11.60 -36.48 9.76
CA ARG A 620 12.31 -35.20 9.53
C ARG A 620 12.77 -35.03 8.07
N ARG A 621 13.12 -36.11 7.37
CA ARG A 621 13.45 -36.08 5.93
C ARG A 621 12.18 -35.91 5.09
N GLU A 622 11.07 -36.53 5.48
CA GLU A 622 9.77 -36.38 4.81
C GLU A 622 9.19 -34.97 4.93
N LEU A 623 9.43 -34.28 6.05
CA LEU A 623 9.04 -32.87 6.26
C LEU A 623 9.96 -31.86 5.55
N GLY A 624 10.98 -32.33 4.82
CA GLY A 624 11.91 -31.48 4.09
C GLY A 624 12.73 -30.55 5.00
N LEU A 625 12.95 -30.92 6.27
CA LEU A 625 13.80 -30.16 7.18
C LEU A 625 15.26 -30.33 6.74
N LEU A 626 15.99 -29.22 6.61
CA LEU A 626 17.32 -29.24 6.01
C LEU A 626 18.33 -30.02 6.85
N ASP A 627 19.17 -30.82 6.19
CA ASP A 627 20.46 -31.26 6.73
C ASP A 627 21.50 -30.14 6.52
N PRO A 628 21.96 -29.46 7.59
CA PRO A 628 22.90 -28.34 7.47
C PRO A 628 24.24 -28.73 6.85
N ASN A 629 24.62 -30.01 6.93
CA ASN A 629 25.87 -30.51 6.36
C ASN A 629 25.79 -30.70 4.85
N ARG A 630 24.58 -30.79 4.29
CA ARG A 630 24.33 -30.98 2.87
C ARG A 630 23.84 -29.74 2.15
N PHE A 631 23.42 -28.69 2.88
CA PHE A 631 22.91 -27.47 2.25
C PHE A 631 23.89 -26.78 1.30
N SER A 632 25.20 -26.97 1.44
CA SER A 632 26.18 -26.42 0.48
C SER A 632 26.24 -27.15 -0.85
N ASP A 633 25.60 -28.32 -0.99
CA ASP A 633 25.54 -29.08 -2.23
C ASP A 633 24.44 -28.52 -3.15
N ASP A 634 24.83 -28.10 -4.35
CA ASP A 634 23.92 -27.58 -5.37
C ASP A 634 22.81 -28.58 -5.72
N ALA A 635 23.14 -29.88 -5.78
CA ALA A 635 22.16 -30.92 -6.05
C ALA A 635 21.16 -31.04 -4.90
N TYR A 636 21.64 -30.94 -3.65
CA TYR A 636 20.78 -30.97 -2.46
C TYR A 636 19.83 -29.77 -2.41
N ARG A 637 20.34 -28.56 -2.70
CA ARG A 637 19.51 -27.34 -2.77
C ARG A 637 18.44 -27.44 -3.84
N ALA A 638 18.80 -27.98 -5.01
CA ALA A 638 17.84 -28.23 -6.08
C ALA A 638 16.72 -29.17 -5.61
N THR A 639 17.04 -30.25 -4.90
CA THR A 639 16.03 -31.22 -4.41
C THR A 639 15.10 -30.70 -3.31
N MET A 640 15.40 -29.55 -2.71
CA MET A 640 14.69 -29.04 -1.53
C MET A 640 13.95 -27.71 -1.78
N GLY A 641 13.86 -27.27 -3.04
CA GLY A 641 13.16 -26.04 -3.41
C GLY A 641 13.86 -24.74 -3.05
N TYR A 642 15.15 -24.80 -2.73
CA TYR A 642 15.99 -23.61 -2.50
C TYR A 642 16.59 -23.17 -3.83
N ASN A 643 15.73 -22.72 -4.75
CA ASN A 643 16.09 -22.27 -6.09
C ASN A 643 15.09 -21.18 -6.58
N ASP A 644 15.23 -20.76 -7.83
CA ASP A 644 14.40 -19.70 -8.45
C ASP A 644 13.33 -20.29 -9.41
N ASP A 645 13.13 -21.62 -9.44
CA ASP A 645 12.29 -22.29 -10.46
C ASP A 645 10.85 -21.80 -10.43
N ASN A 646 10.22 -21.83 -9.26
CA ASN A 646 8.83 -21.40 -9.08
C ASN A 646 8.65 -19.90 -9.27
N VAL A 647 9.61 -19.07 -8.83
CA VAL A 647 9.63 -17.63 -9.09
C VAL A 647 9.66 -17.36 -10.59
N GLN A 648 10.52 -18.07 -11.32
CA GLN A 648 10.62 -17.93 -12.77
C GLN A 648 9.33 -18.38 -13.47
N CYS A 649 8.72 -19.48 -13.03
CA CYS A 649 7.44 -19.96 -13.55
C CYS A 649 6.28 -19.01 -13.25
N ALA A 650 6.21 -18.45 -12.06
CA ALA A 650 5.23 -17.43 -11.69
C ALA A 650 5.34 -16.17 -12.56
N ILE A 651 6.56 -15.73 -12.87
CA ILE A 651 6.76 -14.60 -13.80
C ILE A 651 6.33 -14.96 -15.23
N GLU A 652 6.60 -16.17 -15.72
CA GLU A 652 6.10 -16.60 -17.04
C GLU A 652 4.57 -16.74 -17.06
N GLY A 653 3.96 -17.29 -16.01
CA GLY A 653 2.51 -17.31 -15.81
C GLY A 653 1.92 -15.90 -15.79
N SER A 654 2.59 -14.96 -15.12
CA SER A 654 2.21 -13.55 -15.07
C SER A 654 2.25 -12.87 -16.45
N LYS A 655 3.24 -13.21 -17.29
CA LYS A 655 3.29 -12.76 -18.69
C LYS A 655 2.18 -13.38 -19.55
N LYS A 656 1.85 -14.66 -19.34
CA LYS A 656 0.72 -15.32 -20.03
C LYS A 656 -0.60 -14.61 -19.65
N PHE A 657 -0.85 -14.41 -18.36
CA PHE A 657 -1.99 -13.66 -17.84
C PHE A 657 -2.09 -12.27 -18.50
N CYS A 658 -0.97 -11.53 -18.49
CA CYS A 658 -0.88 -10.20 -19.06
C CYS A 658 -1.24 -10.14 -20.56
N LYS A 659 -0.78 -11.12 -21.34
CA LYS A 659 -1.09 -11.22 -22.77
C LYS A 659 -2.58 -11.44 -23.00
N VAL A 660 -3.19 -12.36 -22.25
CA VAL A 660 -4.64 -12.64 -22.33
C VAL A 660 -5.45 -11.41 -21.92
N TYR A 661 -5.06 -10.77 -20.82
CA TYR A 661 -5.64 -9.50 -20.38
C TYR A 661 -5.58 -8.46 -21.50
N GLY A 662 -4.40 -8.18 -22.06
CA GLY A 662 -4.23 -7.19 -23.12
C GLY A 662 -5.04 -7.48 -24.39
N GLN A 663 -5.19 -8.75 -24.78
CA GLN A 663 -6.01 -9.15 -25.93
C GLN A 663 -7.51 -8.92 -25.67
N THR A 664 -7.98 -9.24 -24.47
CA THR A 664 -9.38 -9.08 -24.07
C THR A 664 -9.78 -7.61 -24.12
N TYR A 665 -9.00 -6.73 -23.50
CA TYR A 665 -9.31 -5.30 -23.47
C TYR A 665 -9.12 -4.61 -24.82
N LYS A 666 -8.13 -5.01 -25.65
CA LYS A 666 -8.00 -4.53 -27.04
C LYS A 666 -9.24 -4.85 -27.87
N LYS A 667 -9.85 -6.03 -27.68
CA LYS A 667 -11.07 -6.44 -28.41
C LYS A 667 -12.29 -5.61 -27.98
N THR A 668 -12.46 -5.42 -26.67
CA THR A 668 -13.53 -4.56 -26.13
C THR A 668 -13.38 -3.12 -26.64
N PHE A 669 -12.16 -2.58 -26.67
CA PHE A 669 -11.86 -1.24 -27.19
C PHE A 669 -12.25 -1.04 -28.66
N LYS A 670 -11.97 -2.02 -29.52
CA LYS A 670 -12.33 -1.92 -30.95
C LYS A 670 -13.84 -1.88 -31.17
N ASN A 671 -14.62 -2.45 -30.26
CA ASN A 671 -16.07 -2.49 -30.35
C ASN A 671 -16.74 -1.24 -29.76
N THR A 672 -16.11 -0.55 -28.80
CA THR A 672 -16.63 0.71 -28.21
C THR A 672 -16.07 1.99 -28.85
N ALA A 673 -15.00 1.89 -29.65
CA ALA A 673 -14.41 3.06 -30.31
C ALA A 673 -15.29 3.67 -31.42
N SER A 674 -16.15 2.88 -32.09
CA SER A 674 -17.03 3.40 -33.15
C SER A 674 -18.09 4.38 -32.62
N ASP A 675 -18.52 4.20 -31.36
CA ASP A 675 -19.66 4.92 -30.81
C ASP A 675 -19.22 6.17 -30.02
N PHE A 676 -17.92 6.29 -29.70
CA PHE A 676 -17.35 7.39 -28.89
C PHE A 676 -16.52 8.40 -29.72
N GLU A 677 -16.29 8.16 -31.00
CA GLU A 677 -15.65 9.16 -31.90
C GLU A 677 -16.61 10.30 -32.29
N GLU A 678 -17.93 10.08 -32.23
CA GLU A 678 -18.94 11.11 -32.49
C GLU A 678 -19.14 12.05 -31.28
N PHE A 679 -18.91 11.58 -30.04
CA PHE A 679 -19.12 12.32 -28.79
C PHE A 679 -17.95 13.25 -28.39
N MET A 680 -16.70 12.87 -28.68
CA MET A 680 -15.52 13.64 -28.23
C MET A 680 -15.20 14.89 -29.07
N ASN A 681 -15.83 15.07 -30.22
CA ASN A 681 -15.67 16.30 -31.00
C ASN A 681 -16.38 17.52 -30.39
N GLU A 682 -17.18 17.34 -29.33
CA GLU A 682 -17.94 18.44 -28.72
C GLU A 682 -17.52 18.82 -27.28
N ASN A 683 -16.81 17.99 -26.50
CA ASN A 683 -16.66 18.22 -25.05
C ASN A 683 -15.27 17.97 -24.39
N SER A 684 -14.15 17.96 -25.13
CA SER A 684 -12.83 17.84 -24.49
C SER A 684 -12.30 19.17 -23.94
N ILE A 685 -12.38 19.40 -22.62
CA ILE A 685 -11.52 20.36 -21.93
C ILE A 685 -10.19 19.65 -21.62
N HIS A 686 -9.28 19.69 -22.58
CA HIS A 686 -7.86 19.41 -22.35
C HIS A 686 -7.19 20.73 -21.94
N MET A 687 -6.56 20.77 -20.77
CA MET A 687 -5.60 21.82 -20.45
C MET A 687 -4.17 21.30 -20.66
N ASP A 688 -3.45 21.93 -21.58
CA ASP A 688 -2.01 21.77 -21.78
C ASP A 688 -1.25 22.20 -20.50
N PRO A 689 -0.16 21.54 -20.08
CA PRO A 689 0.75 22.05 -19.06
C PRO A 689 1.13 23.53 -19.17
N PHE A 690 1.22 24.11 -20.37
CA PHE A 690 1.41 25.55 -20.57
C PHE A 690 0.18 26.39 -20.18
N GLN A 691 -1.02 25.84 -20.33
CA GLN A 691 -2.28 26.48 -19.93
C GLN A 691 -2.52 26.41 -18.42
N ILE A 692 -1.82 25.54 -17.67
CA ILE A 692 -1.97 25.43 -16.21
C ILE A 692 -1.24 26.56 -15.47
N ASP A 693 -0.03 26.90 -15.92
CA ASP A 693 0.70 28.07 -15.39
C ASP A 693 -0.06 29.36 -15.74
N GLU A 694 -0.61 29.46 -16.96
CA GLU A 694 -1.55 30.54 -17.33
C GLU A 694 -2.81 30.53 -16.47
N TYR A 695 -3.40 29.37 -16.18
CA TYR A 695 -4.61 29.26 -15.38
C TYR A 695 -4.42 29.72 -13.93
N LEU A 696 -3.35 29.31 -13.24
CA LEU A 696 -3.05 29.82 -11.90
C LEU A 696 -2.73 31.32 -11.92
N VAL A 697 -2.05 31.80 -12.97
CA VAL A 697 -1.80 33.23 -13.19
C VAL A 697 -3.10 34.00 -13.44
N ASP A 698 -4.03 33.43 -14.20
CA ASP A 698 -5.32 34.04 -14.53
C ASP A 698 -6.25 34.05 -13.31
N LEU A 699 -6.24 33.01 -12.47
CA LEU A 699 -6.90 33.05 -11.17
C LEU A 699 -6.34 34.18 -10.28
N LYS A 700 -5.01 34.39 -10.29
CA LYS A 700 -4.36 35.50 -9.57
C LYS A 700 -4.71 36.87 -10.16
N LYS A 701 -4.85 37.01 -11.48
CA LYS A 701 -5.30 38.25 -12.14
C LYS A 701 -6.76 38.56 -11.83
N MET A 702 -7.63 37.54 -11.88
CA MET A 702 -9.05 37.66 -11.52
C MET A 702 -9.23 38.18 -10.09
N GLU A 703 -8.39 37.73 -9.15
CA GLU A 703 -8.41 38.23 -7.77
C GLU A 703 -7.97 39.70 -7.65
N LYS A 704 -7.06 40.16 -8.52
CA LYS A 704 -6.62 41.55 -8.59
C LYS A 704 -7.57 42.47 -9.37
N GLY A 705 -8.64 41.92 -9.96
CA GLY A 705 -9.54 42.65 -10.85
C GLY A 705 -8.87 43.09 -12.17
N GLU A 706 -7.78 42.44 -12.54
CA GLU A 706 -7.06 42.67 -13.80
C GLU A 706 -7.77 41.85 -14.89
N GLN A 707 -8.23 42.52 -15.95
CA GLN A 707 -8.82 41.88 -17.13
C GLN A 707 -7.80 41.15 -17.97
#